data_AF-A0A4R5CK57-F1
#
_entry.id   AF-A0A4R5CK57-F1
#
_cell.length_a   1.000
_cell.length_b   1.000
_cell.length_c   1.000
_cell.angle_alpha   90.00
_cell.angle_beta   90.00
_cell.angle_gamma   90.00
#
_symmetry.space_group_name_H-M   'P 1'
#
loop_
_entity.id
_entity.type
_entity.pdbx_description
1 polymer ?
#
loop_
_entity_poly.entity_id
_entity_poly.type
_entity_poly.pdbx_seq_one_letter_code
_entity_poly.pdbx_strand_id
1 'polypeptide(L)'
;MIQDISLSLLNAYKEKINSYDEVIDQNGQVKPYWQGLFDTLESMGIEELELRNHEIIKKLKENGVTYNVYDSNKESDRAWKLDPIPFLIHESEWETIEKGLKQRARLLDLILKDLYGPQLLIKNAIIPAELVFDNSGFLLPCFDIRQKLNKQLINYAVDLARGPDGKMWFLDNRTQSPSGAGYALENRIVMSKVFPELNKKTYRKRLSPYFSQLQETVDSLGNNSNENPNVVFLTPGPGNETYFEHVYLSSYLGYTLVQGSDLLVRDGYVWLKSIDQLERIDVIIKRLDDVWCDPLELRRESLLGIPGLLQVIRLGNVSVINPPGTGVLENYGLMAFMQNASKFLLNEPLLLNSIATWWCGQTKELNFVLENLPKLIIKKTNRKQSFRSIYGRLLNEEQLEDLKSLILKNPKDFVAQEEVSLSTTPSFINGTIEPRYAAFRAFLIADGDDYKVMNGGLTRSSVVKGKFEISNQFGGISKDTWIITDTPNTFLDKQTERKNTNNQLNNSLTSRNAENLFWVGRLCERTMALRSFLKIILNRLNENVSKNGDKQPEFLIVLLKSLTHLTQTYPGFVGDEDDEQFDNEAIFENPIAELLLLINDPGKAGSVVYNLQSLLNTINQVSEKWNHDTRRIINLVEDSLFTLKKTNTNNINHVNHALDKLHIRLFSFYGNIFETLPRDNGFYLLETGKNVERILSLLNVFRSTFNYKKNEEEEALLMEAILENHHLLSQYRHIYKSHLSLKAVINMVFLEKNLPYTLAFLLDTLTNYLAKLPKTNDPHRLSIAEKSALEASTLVKLIDADILIQADDATQFRSELDETLSKVFELICKVSNHLSSLYFNHSVMQYSDVETLENSDTDEI
;
A
#
# COMPACT_ATOMS: atom_id res chain seq x y z
N MET A 1 0.99 -12.53 58.70
CA MET A 1 1.73 -11.87 57.61
C MET A 1 2.48 -12.95 56.85
N ILE A 2 1.84 -13.52 55.83
CA ILE A 2 2.50 -14.38 54.85
C ILE A 2 2.80 -13.43 53.70
N GLN A 3 4.06 -13.03 53.55
CA GLN A 3 4.51 -12.36 52.33
C GLN A 3 4.45 -13.41 51.23
N ASP A 4 3.52 -13.25 50.28
CA ASP A 4 3.58 -13.95 49.00
C ASP A 4 4.94 -13.65 48.38
N ILE A 5 5.82 -14.65 48.33
CA ILE A 5 7.09 -14.58 47.61
C ILE A 5 6.71 -14.65 46.14
N SER A 6 6.35 -13.51 45.55
CA SER A 6 6.26 -13.40 44.10
C SER A 6 7.66 -13.72 43.54
N LEU A 7 7.77 -14.81 42.76
CA LEU A 7 9.01 -15.07 42.02
C LEU A 7 9.30 -13.85 41.14
N SER A 8 10.50 -13.29 41.25
CA SER A 8 11.00 -12.26 40.33
C SER A 8 10.82 -12.73 38.88
N LEU A 9 10.35 -11.87 37.98
CA LEU A 9 10.09 -12.20 36.56
C LEU A 9 11.30 -12.87 35.90
N LEU A 10 12.51 -12.42 36.25
CA LEU A 10 13.75 -13.00 35.75
C LEU A 10 13.94 -14.46 36.17
N ASN A 11 13.67 -14.82 37.42
CA ASN A 11 13.79 -16.20 37.90
C ASN A 11 12.72 -17.10 37.26
N ALA A 12 11.48 -16.61 37.12
CA ALA A 12 10.42 -17.34 36.43
C ALA A 12 10.73 -17.56 34.93
N TYR A 13 11.45 -16.62 34.30
CA TYR A 13 11.93 -16.79 32.94
C TYR A 13 13.04 -17.85 32.86
N LYS A 14 14.02 -17.80 33.77
CA LYS A 14 15.16 -18.73 33.80
C LYS A 14 14.75 -20.19 33.89
N GLU A 15 13.73 -20.50 34.69
CA GLU A 15 13.22 -21.88 34.84
C GLU A 15 12.67 -22.47 33.53
N LYS A 16 12.33 -21.64 32.54
CA LYS A 16 11.78 -22.07 31.26
C LYS A 16 12.84 -22.28 30.17
N ILE A 17 14.12 -21.95 30.42
CA ILE A 17 15.20 -21.99 29.44
C ILE A 17 15.71 -23.42 29.29
N ASN A 18 15.65 -23.95 28.06
CA ASN A 18 16.08 -25.31 27.73
C ASN A 18 17.20 -25.34 26.66
N SER A 19 17.69 -24.18 26.22
CA SER A 19 18.69 -24.02 25.16
C SER A 19 19.56 -22.79 25.46
N TYR A 20 20.57 -22.52 24.61
CA TYR A 20 21.30 -21.25 24.68
C TYR A 20 20.31 -20.07 24.63
N ASP A 21 20.43 -19.14 25.56
CA ASP A 21 19.52 -18.01 25.73
C ASP A 21 20.27 -16.68 25.71
N GLU A 22 19.68 -15.65 25.13
CA GLU A 22 20.31 -14.33 25.01
C GLU A 22 20.52 -13.65 26.38
N VAL A 23 19.71 -13.98 27.40
CA VAL A 23 19.79 -13.39 28.74
C VAL A 23 20.99 -13.92 29.54
N ILE A 24 21.39 -15.16 29.28
CA ILE A 24 22.40 -15.88 30.06
C ILE A 24 23.70 -16.00 29.26
N ASP A 25 24.85 -15.94 29.93
CA ASP A 25 26.15 -16.26 29.35
C ASP A 25 26.45 -17.77 29.34
N GLN A 26 27.61 -18.16 28.80
CA GLN A 26 28.03 -19.57 28.77
C GLN A 26 28.28 -20.17 30.16
N ASN A 27 28.43 -19.32 31.20
CA ASN A 27 28.67 -19.71 32.58
C ASN A 27 27.37 -19.81 33.41
N GLY A 28 26.21 -19.57 32.81
CA GLY A 28 24.92 -19.59 33.50
C GLY A 28 24.59 -18.27 34.23
N GLN A 29 25.40 -17.21 34.06
CA GLN A 29 25.17 -15.90 34.69
C GLN A 29 24.34 -14.98 33.79
N VAL A 30 23.55 -14.11 34.41
CA VAL A 30 22.76 -13.11 33.66
C VAL A 30 23.67 -12.01 33.17
N LYS A 31 23.60 -11.70 31.89
CA LYS A 31 24.34 -10.59 31.30
C LYS A 31 23.89 -9.26 31.94
N PRO A 32 24.80 -8.36 32.35
CA PRO A 32 24.46 -7.15 33.11
C PRO A 32 23.41 -6.26 32.44
N TYR A 33 23.46 -6.14 31.11
CA TYR A 33 22.51 -5.33 30.35
C TYR A 33 21.11 -5.95 30.25
N TRP A 34 20.99 -7.28 30.29
CA TRP A 34 19.69 -7.94 30.42
C TRP A 34 19.14 -7.79 31.84
N GLN A 35 20.00 -7.83 32.87
CA GLN A 35 19.58 -7.56 34.25
C GLN A 35 18.91 -6.18 34.36
N GLY A 36 19.54 -5.11 33.82
CA GLY A 36 18.96 -3.77 33.86
C GLY A 36 17.60 -3.64 33.13
N LEU A 37 17.40 -4.41 32.05
CA LEU A 37 16.11 -4.50 31.36
C LEU A 37 15.06 -5.19 32.25
N PHE A 38 15.38 -6.35 32.82
CA PHE A 38 14.48 -7.11 33.69
C PHE A 38 14.14 -6.33 34.96
N ASP A 39 15.08 -5.62 35.59
CA ASP A 39 14.80 -4.75 36.74
C ASP A 39 13.75 -3.67 36.40
N THR A 40 13.83 -3.13 35.18
CA THR A 40 12.86 -2.12 34.71
C THR A 40 11.50 -2.75 34.44
N LEU A 41 11.45 -3.94 33.82
CA LEU A 41 10.21 -4.69 33.60
C LEU A 41 9.55 -5.13 34.92
N GLU A 42 10.35 -5.55 35.89
CA GLU A 42 9.88 -5.90 37.24
C GLU A 42 9.32 -4.69 37.99
N SER A 43 9.95 -3.52 37.86
CA SER A 43 9.43 -2.28 38.44
C SER A 43 8.11 -1.82 37.82
N MET A 44 7.84 -2.21 36.58
CA MET A 44 6.61 -1.90 35.85
C MET A 44 5.47 -2.86 36.20
N GLY A 45 5.78 -4.15 36.34
CA GLY A 45 4.80 -5.20 36.58
C GLY A 45 4.17 -5.75 35.30
N ILE A 46 3.62 -6.97 35.38
CA ILE A 46 3.08 -7.70 34.23
C ILE A 46 1.78 -7.09 33.68
N GLU A 47 0.94 -6.54 34.57
CA GLU A 47 -0.34 -5.93 34.21
C GLU A 47 -0.13 -4.65 33.38
N GLU A 48 0.81 -3.80 33.80
CA GLU A 48 1.18 -2.60 33.05
C GLU A 48 1.86 -2.95 31.72
N LEU A 49 2.69 -4.00 31.69
CA LEU A 49 3.26 -4.49 30.43
C LEU A 49 2.18 -4.95 29.45
N GLU A 50 1.11 -5.59 29.94
CA GLU A 50 -0.03 -5.99 29.12
C GLU A 50 -0.81 -4.78 28.60
N LEU A 51 -1.06 -3.78 29.43
CA LEU A 51 -1.69 -2.52 29.02
C LEU A 51 -0.89 -1.82 27.90
N ARG A 52 0.43 -1.73 28.06
CA ARG A 52 1.33 -1.14 27.06
C ARG A 52 1.43 -1.97 25.78
N ASN A 53 1.35 -3.30 25.88
CA ASN A 53 1.25 -4.17 24.72
C ASN A 53 -0.04 -3.89 23.91
N HIS A 54 -1.17 -3.66 24.58
CA HIS A 54 -2.39 -3.22 23.91
C HIS A 54 -2.22 -1.83 23.27
N GLU A 55 -1.50 -0.92 23.90
CA GLU A 55 -1.16 0.39 23.33
C GLU A 55 -0.30 0.26 22.07
N ILE A 56 0.70 -0.64 22.04
CA ILE A 56 1.50 -0.96 20.86
C ILE A 56 0.61 -1.43 19.72
N ILE A 57 -0.26 -2.42 19.97
CA ILE A 57 -1.17 -2.98 18.97
C ILE A 57 -2.05 -1.87 18.38
N LYS A 58 -2.57 -0.98 19.25
CA LYS A 58 -3.37 0.16 18.83
C LYS A 58 -2.56 1.13 17.96
N LYS A 59 -1.36 1.53 18.37
CA LYS A 59 -0.52 2.46 17.59
C LYS A 59 -0.12 1.88 16.23
N LEU A 60 0.25 0.60 16.17
CA LEU A 60 0.59 -0.05 14.90
C LEU A 60 -0.62 -0.09 13.95
N LYS A 61 -1.82 -0.36 14.47
CA LYS A 61 -3.06 -0.29 13.68
C LYS A 61 -3.34 1.14 13.20
N GLU A 62 -3.14 2.14 14.05
CA GLU A 62 -3.32 3.56 13.71
C GLU A 62 -2.31 4.07 12.67
N ASN A 63 -1.08 3.57 12.72
CA ASN A 63 -0.05 3.89 11.74
C ASN A 63 -0.22 3.08 10.44
N GLY A 64 -1.19 2.17 10.38
CA GLY A 64 -1.48 1.33 9.21
C GLY A 64 -0.39 0.29 8.94
N VAL A 65 0.33 -0.15 9.98
CA VAL A 65 1.40 -1.16 9.84
C VAL A 65 0.78 -2.52 9.55
N THR A 66 0.71 -2.87 8.27
CA THR A 66 0.17 -4.15 7.79
C THR A 66 1.24 -5.00 7.13
N TYR A 67 0.96 -6.30 7.09
CA TYR A 67 1.67 -7.26 6.25
C TYR A 67 0.63 -8.12 5.53
N ASN A 68 0.48 -7.90 4.22
CA ASN A 68 -0.58 -8.55 3.44
C ASN A 68 -0.12 -9.98 3.09
N VAL A 69 -0.79 -11.01 3.60
CA VAL A 69 -0.42 -12.40 3.29
C VAL A 69 -1.15 -12.84 2.03
N TYR A 70 -0.41 -13.29 1.01
CA TYR A 70 -0.97 -13.94 -0.18
C TYR A 70 -1.47 -15.34 0.20
N ASP A 71 -2.70 -15.46 0.68
CA ASP A 71 -3.36 -16.76 0.78
C ASP A 71 -4.75 -16.69 0.14
N SER A 72 -4.99 -17.54 -0.85
CA SER A 72 -6.15 -17.50 -1.75
C SER A 72 -7.48 -17.85 -1.08
N ASN A 73 -7.51 -18.04 0.25
CA ASN A 73 -8.67 -18.58 0.97
C ASN A 73 -9.02 -17.88 2.30
N LYS A 74 -8.56 -16.65 2.57
CA LYS A 74 -9.13 -15.82 3.66
C LYS A 74 -8.76 -14.34 3.49
N GLU A 75 -9.78 -13.51 3.29
CA GLU A 75 -9.72 -12.07 3.55
C GLU A 75 -9.34 -11.84 5.03
N SER A 76 -8.12 -11.36 5.30
CA SER A 76 -7.84 -10.38 6.36
C SER A 76 -6.36 -10.03 6.39
N ASP A 77 -6.05 -8.75 6.31
CA ASP A 77 -4.74 -8.19 6.64
C ASP A 77 -4.30 -8.70 8.02
N ARG A 78 -3.14 -9.37 8.11
CA ARG A 78 -2.62 -9.78 9.40
C ARG A 78 -1.90 -8.59 10.02
N ALA A 79 -2.46 -8.08 11.12
CA ALA A 79 -1.85 -6.98 11.86
C ALA A 79 -0.40 -7.34 12.27
N TRP A 80 0.52 -6.41 12.05
CA TRP A 80 1.91 -6.56 12.45
C TRP A 80 2.01 -6.69 13.99
N LYS A 81 2.67 -7.74 14.47
CA LYS A 81 2.84 -7.99 15.91
C LYS A 81 4.24 -7.56 16.35
N LEU A 82 4.30 -6.59 17.25
CA LEU A 82 5.53 -6.14 17.89
C LEU A 82 5.54 -6.59 19.35
N ASP A 83 6.61 -7.26 19.75
CA ASP A 83 6.86 -7.65 21.12
C ASP A 83 7.36 -6.44 21.93
N PRO A 84 6.81 -6.20 23.14
CA PRO A 84 7.29 -5.13 24.02
C PRO A 84 8.69 -5.37 24.59
N ILE A 85 9.27 -6.57 24.45
CA ILE A 85 10.62 -6.87 24.92
C ILE A 85 11.61 -6.80 23.74
N PRO A 86 12.57 -5.85 23.74
CA PRO A 86 13.55 -5.70 22.67
C PRO A 86 14.60 -6.82 22.68
N PHE A 87 15.27 -7.00 21.55
CA PHE A 87 16.45 -7.85 21.41
C PHE A 87 17.71 -7.01 21.63
N LEU A 88 18.61 -7.43 22.52
CA LEU A 88 19.80 -6.66 22.90
C LEU A 88 21.09 -7.28 22.34
N ILE A 89 21.95 -6.47 21.74
CA ILE A 89 23.30 -6.84 21.31
C ILE A 89 24.29 -5.81 21.86
N HIS A 90 25.32 -6.27 22.56
CA HIS A 90 26.35 -5.39 23.09
C HIS A 90 27.27 -4.86 21.99
N GLU A 91 27.74 -3.61 22.12
CA GLU A 91 28.60 -2.94 21.12
C GLU A 91 29.86 -3.73 20.77
N SER A 92 30.54 -4.32 21.76
CA SER A 92 31.76 -5.10 21.52
C SER A 92 31.52 -6.32 20.63
N GLU A 93 30.34 -6.94 20.74
CA GLU A 93 29.93 -8.03 19.86
C GLU A 93 29.55 -7.49 18.48
N TRP A 94 28.79 -6.39 18.47
CA TRP A 94 28.32 -5.75 17.25
C TRP A 94 29.47 -5.32 16.33
N GLU A 95 30.59 -4.82 16.87
CA GLU A 95 31.76 -4.45 16.06
C GLU A 95 32.34 -5.63 15.27
N THR A 96 32.31 -6.83 15.85
CA THR A 96 32.78 -8.04 15.18
C THR A 96 31.80 -8.48 14.08
N ILE A 97 30.51 -8.42 14.39
CA ILE A 97 29.43 -8.70 13.42
C ILE A 97 29.51 -7.71 12.26
N GLU A 98 29.60 -6.41 12.55
CA GLU A 98 29.67 -5.32 11.57
C GLU A 98 30.83 -5.55 10.58
N LYS A 99 32.05 -5.84 11.07
CA LYS A 99 33.22 -6.11 10.22
C LYS A 99 32.97 -7.27 9.26
N GLY A 100 32.42 -8.37 9.75
CA GLY A 100 32.12 -9.53 8.91
C GLY A 100 30.98 -9.30 7.92
N LEU A 101 29.97 -8.50 8.29
CA LEU A 101 28.89 -8.12 7.38
C LEU A 101 29.41 -7.25 6.23
N LYS A 102 30.29 -6.28 6.51
CA LYS A 102 30.94 -5.47 5.46
C LYS A 102 31.81 -6.30 4.53
N GLN A 103 32.61 -7.22 5.07
CA GLN A 103 33.36 -8.19 4.25
C GLN A 103 32.42 -8.97 3.31
N ARG A 104 31.33 -9.50 3.86
CA ARG A 104 30.40 -10.30 3.06
C ARG A 104 29.72 -9.50 1.97
N ALA A 105 29.32 -8.26 2.24
CA ALA A 105 28.74 -7.38 1.23
C ALA A 105 29.74 -7.08 0.10
N ARG A 106 31.01 -6.79 0.43
CA ARG A 106 32.09 -6.60 -0.56
C ARG A 106 32.31 -7.86 -1.41
N LEU A 107 32.33 -9.04 -0.78
CA LEU A 107 32.47 -10.31 -1.49
C LEU A 107 31.30 -10.55 -2.46
N LEU A 108 30.07 -10.33 -2.03
CA LEU A 108 28.88 -10.52 -2.87
C LEU A 108 28.84 -9.53 -4.05
N ASP A 109 29.25 -8.28 -3.85
CA ASP A 109 29.39 -7.29 -4.94
C ASP A 109 30.43 -7.74 -5.97
N LEU A 110 31.58 -8.28 -5.53
CA LEU A 110 32.60 -8.81 -6.42
C LEU A 110 32.12 -10.07 -7.17
N ILE A 111 31.41 -10.97 -6.50
CA ILE A 111 30.80 -12.15 -7.15
C ILE A 111 29.83 -11.69 -8.24
N LEU A 112 28.95 -10.72 -7.94
CA LEU A 112 27.99 -10.21 -8.92
C LEU A 112 28.67 -9.66 -10.18
N LYS A 113 29.69 -8.81 -9.99
CA LYS A 113 30.49 -8.25 -11.08
C LYS A 113 31.23 -9.30 -11.88
N ASP A 114 31.72 -10.35 -11.21
CA ASP A 114 32.39 -11.46 -11.88
C ASP A 114 31.41 -12.25 -12.75
N LEU A 115 30.24 -12.63 -12.21
CA LEU A 115 29.24 -13.45 -12.90
C LEU A 115 28.68 -12.77 -14.17
N TYR A 116 28.49 -11.45 -14.12
CA TYR A 116 28.04 -10.64 -15.27
C TYR A 116 29.19 -9.98 -16.05
N GLY A 117 30.44 -10.33 -15.75
CA GLY A 117 31.63 -9.76 -16.38
C GLY A 117 32.62 -10.85 -16.78
N PRO A 118 33.84 -10.88 -16.20
CA PRO A 118 34.91 -11.77 -16.65
C PRO A 118 34.70 -13.26 -16.31
N GLN A 119 33.80 -13.59 -15.37
CA GLN A 119 33.43 -14.96 -14.95
C GLN A 119 34.63 -15.82 -14.50
N LEU A 120 35.56 -15.22 -13.75
CA LEU A 120 36.75 -15.88 -13.23
C LEU A 120 36.40 -17.01 -12.24
N LEU A 121 35.35 -16.86 -11.43
CA LEU A 121 34.91 -17.89 -10.48
C LEU A 121 34.50 -19.18 -11.20
N ILE A 122 33.85 -19.05 -12.36
CA ILE A 122 33.43 -20.18 -13.18
C ILE A 122 34.63 -20.73 -13.97
N LYS A 123 35.42 -19.85 -14.62
CA LYS A 123 36.58 -20.24 -15.43
C LYS A 123 37.67 -20.97 -14.63
N ASN A 124 37.83 -20.64 -13.34
CA ASN A 124 38.77 -21.30 -12.43
C ASN A 124 38.12 -22.44 -11.62
N ALA A 125 36.90 -22.85 -11.96
CA ALA A 125 36.16 -23.93 -11.29
C ALA A 125 35.99 -23.76 -9.77
N ILE A 126 35.92 -22.51 -9.30
CA ILE A 126 35.64 -22.19 -7.90
C ILE A 126 34.14 -22.34 -7.62
N ILE A 127 33.32 -21.90 -8.59
CA ILE A 127 31.88 -22.08 -8.58
C ILE A 127 31.47 -22.87 -9.84
N PRO A 128 30.68 -23.96 -9.69
CA PRO A 128 30.17 -24.72 -10.82
C PRO A 128 29.27 -23.87 -11.74
N ALA A 129 29.45 -23.99 -13.05
CA ALA A 129 28.67 -23.23 -14.04
C ALA A 129 27.17 -23.51 -13.94
N GLU A 130 26.79 -24.78 -13.75
CA GLU A 130 25.39 -25.21 -13.61
C GLU A 130 24.69 -24.62 -12.39
N LEU A 131 25.44 -24.31 -11.32
CA LEU A 131 24.88 -23.66 -10.13
C LEU A 131 24.42 -22.22 -10.44
N VAL A 132 25.06 -21.57 -11.40
CA VAL A 132 24.77 -20.18 -11.79
C VAL A 132 23.76 -20.15 -12.94
N PHE A 133 24.05 -20.81 -14.06
CA PHE A 133 23.27 -20.65 -15.30
C PHE A 133 21.88 -21.29 -15.26
N ASP A 134 21.67 -22.32 -14.45
CA ASP A 134 20.34 -22.92 -14.26
C ASP A 134 19.49 -22.16 -13.22
N ASN A 135 20.07 -21.19 -12.51
CA ASN A 135 19.38 -20.46 -11.46
C ASN A 135 18.50 -19.34 -12.04
N SER A 136 17.22 -19.27 -11.64
CA SER A 136 16.31 -18.21 -12.15
C SER A 136 16.66 -16.79 -11.71
N GLY A 137 17.56 -16.63 -10.73
CA GLY A 137 18.12 -15.35 -10.34
C GLY A 137 19.18 -14.83 -11.31
N PHE A 138 19.79 -15.71 -12.14
CA PHE A 138 20.70 -15.30 -13.19
C PHE A 138 19.91 -14.91 -14.45
N LEU A 139 19.86 -13.61 -14.71
CA LEU A 139 19.17 -13.04 -15.86
C LEU A 139 20.17 -12.70 -16.96
N LEU A 140 20.15 -13.44 -18.08
CA LEU A 140 21.03 -13.19 -19.23
C LEU A 140 20.93 -11.75 -19.78
N PRO A 141 19.77 -11.07 -19.78
CA PRO A 141 19.72 -9.65 -20.16
C PRO A 141 20.47 -8.71 -19.20
N CYS A 142 20.95 -9.15 -18.03
CA CYS A 142 21.61 -8.24 -17.08
C CYS A 142 23.12 -8.05 -17.33
N PHE A 143 23.67 -8.56 -18.45
CA PHE A 143 25.00 -8.16 -18.89
C PHE A 143 25.05 -6.67 -19.26
N ASP A 144 26.23 -6.07 -19.07
CA ASP A 144 26.54 -4.67 -19.39
C ASP A 144 25.67 -3.62 -18.66
N ILE A 145 25.11 -3.97 -17.50
CA ILE A 145 24.45 -3.01 -16.61
C ILE A 145 25.47 -1.96 -16.15
N ARG A 146 25.17 -0.70 -16.45
CA ARG A 146 25.98 0.44 -16.03
C ARG A 146 25.36 1.10 -14.82
N GLN A 147 26.20 1.37 -13.82
CA GLN A 147 25.86 2.14 -12.62
C GLN A 147 26.95 3.20 -12.46
N LYS A 148 26.62 4.34 -11.88
CA LYS A 148 27.61 5.40 -11.63
C LYS A 148 28.54 5.08 -10.48
N LEU A 149 28.00 4.41 -9.46
CA LEU A 149 28.82 3.85 -8.40
C LEU A 149 29.58 2.64 -8.94
N ASN A 150 30.82 2.49 -8.47
CA ASN A 150 31.60 1.29 -8.70
C ASN A 150 30.84 0.06 -8.18
N LYS A 151 30.09 0.17 -7.08
CA LYS A 151 29.28 -0.92 -6.51
C LYS A 151 27.99 -1.15 -7.29
N GLN A 152 27.68 -2.42 -7.54
CA GLN A 152 26.41 -2.85 -8.13
C GLN A 152 25.43 -3.33 -7.06
N LEU A 153 25.92 -3.96 -5.98
CA LEU A 153 25.11 -4.30 -4.81
C LEU A 153 25.07 -3.10 -3.86
N ILE A 154 24.08 -2.23 -4.01
CA ILE A 154 23.98 -0.97 -3.26
C ILE A 154 23.29 -1.17 -1.91
N ASN A 155 22.16 -1.86 -1.89
CA ASN A 155 21.37 -2.16 -0.69
C ASN A 155 21.39 -3.67 -0.40
N TYR A 156 21.68 -4.08 0.83
CA TYR A 156 21.86 -5.48 1.18
C TYR A 156 21.23 -5.77 2.53
N ALA A 157 20.51 -6.89 2.65
CA ALA A 157 20.08 -7.39 3.95
C ALA A 157 20.49 -8.83 4.17
N VAL A 158 20.74 -9.14 5.43
CA VAL A 158 21.33 -10.40 5.88
C VAL A 158 20.61 -10.91 7.11
N ASP A 159 20.18 -12.16 7.05
CA ASP A 159 19.58 -12.87 8.17
C ASP A 159 20.68 -13.60 8.95
N LEU A 160 20.71 -13.34 10.26
CA LEU A 160 21.64 -13.90 11.22
C LEU A 160 20.86 -14.57 12.35
N ALA A 161 21.45 -15.59 12.95
CA ALA A 161 21.00 -16.07 14.26
C ALA A 161 22.20 -16.57 15.07
N ARG A 162 22.04 -16.55 16.38
CA ARG A 162 23.08 -17.03 17.27
C ARG A 162 22.95 -18.54 17.44
N GLY A 163 24.07 -19.24 17.27
CA GLY A 163 24.16 -20.68 17.46
C GLY A 163 24.30 -21.07 18.93
N PRO A 164 24.34 -22.37 19.24
CA PRO A 164 24.51 -22.86 20.62
C PRO A 164 25.91 -22.58 21.18
N ASP A 165 26.87 -22.28 20.31
CA ASP A 165 28.23 -21.85 20.67
C ASP A 165 28.32 -20.37 21.09
N GLY A 166 27.19 -19.65 21.08
CA GLY A 166 27.09 -18.24 21.42
C GLY A 166 27.60 -17.28 20.34
N LYS A 167 28.06 -17.79 19.18
CA LYS A 167 28.51 -16.97 18.06
C LYS A 167 27.36 -16.63 17.13
N MET A 168 27.51 -15.55 16.38
CA MET A 168 26.55 -15.15 15.34
C MET A 168 26.84 -15.86 14.02
N TRP A 169 25.84 -16.52 13.45
CA TRP A 169 25.95 -17.29 12.21
C TRP A 169 25.11 -16.67 11.10
N PHE A 170 25.66 -16.71 9.89
CA PHE A 170 24.94 -16.33 8.68
C PHE A 170 23.91 -17.40 8.29
N LEU A 171 22.66 -16.97 8.08
CA LEU A 171 21.55 -17.84 7.64
C LEU A 171 21.23 -17.68 6.16
N ASP A 172 20.98 -16.44 5.74
CA ASP A 172 20.41 -16.12 4.43
C ASP A 172 20.69 -14.66 4.07
N ASN A 173 20.54 -14.30 2.80
CA ASN A 173 20.62 -12.92 2.34
C ASN A 173 19.48 -12.51 1.40
N ARG A 174 19.27 -11.20 1.32
CA ARG A 174 18.34 -10.53 0.40
C ARG A 174 19.10 -9.44 -0.36
N THR A 175 19.09 -9.54 -1.68
CA THR A 175 19.87 -8.70 -2.59
C THR A 175 19.03 -8.06 -3.68
N GLN A 176 17.83 -8.54 -4.00
CA GLN A 176 16.98 -7.90 -5.02
C GLN A 176 16.31 -6.62 -4.48
N SER A 177 15.40 -6.80 -3.52
CA SER A 177 14.60 -5.75 -2.90
C SER A 177 14.44 -6.03 -1.41
N PRO A 178 15.52 -5.88 -0.61
CA PRO A 178 15.52 -6.28 0.79
C PRO A 178 14.51 -5.49 1.62
N SER A 179 13.59 -6.19 2.29
CA SER A 179 12.56 -5.61 3.15
C SER A 179 12.81 -5.78 4.65
N GLY A 180 12.30 -4.85 5.45
CA GLY A 180 12.30 -4.86 6.90
C GLY A 180 12.88 -3.61 7.57
N ALA A 181 13.60 -2.75 6.83
CA ALA A 181 14.23 -1.55 7.37
C ALA A 181 13.20 -0.51 7.85
N GLY A 182 12.10 -0.36 7.12
CA GLY A 182 11.00 0.55 7.53
C GLY A 182 10.27 0.01 8.75
N TYR A 183 10.03 -1.29 8.82
CA TYR A 183 9.47 -1.93 10.02
C TYR A 183 10.40 -1.77 11.23
N ALA A 184 11.73 -1.91 11.07
CA ALA A 184 12.68 -1.70 12.15
C ALA A 184 12.65 -0.25 12.69
N LEU A 185 12.56 0.73 11.79
CA LEU A 185 12.42 2.14 12.16
C LEU A 185 11.09 2.41 12.89
N GLU A 186 9.99 1.87 12.38
CA GLU A 186 8.66 2.04 12.98
C GLU A 186 8.57 1.38 14.35
N ASN A 187 9.11 0.16 14.50
CA ASN A 187 9.22 -0.51 15.80
C ASN A 187 9.97 0.38 16.80
N ARG A 188 11.11 0.96 16.41
CA ARG A 188 11.90 1.84 17.27
C ARG A 188 11.13 3.08 17.72
N ILE A 189 10.34 3.68 16.83
CA ILE A 189 9.54 4.87 17.13
C ILE A 189 8.40 4.53 18.07
N VAL A 190 7.66 3.44 17.80
CA VAL A 190 6.57 2.97 18.67
C VAL A 190 7.10 2.59 20.05
N MET A 191 8.16 1.79 20.13
CA MET A 191 8.79 1.41 21.39
C MET A 191 9.26 2.64 22.19
N SER A 192 9.88 3.62 21.53
CA SER A 192 10.35 4.83 22.22
C SER A 192 9.21 5.71 22.76
N LYS A 193 8.03 5.68 22.13
CA LYS A 193 6.83 6.40 22.58
C LYS A 193 6.09 5.67 23.71
N VAL A 194 6.00 4.34 23.67
CA VAL A 194 5.25 3.54 24.65
C VAL A 194 6.11 3.20 25.89
N PHE A 195 7.43 3.07 25.73
CA PHE A 195 8.36 2.71 26.80
C PHE A 195 9.50 3.72 26.98
N PRO A 196 9.22 4.98 27.35
CA PRO A 196 10.27 5.96 27.61
C PRO A 196 11.20 5.55 28.77
N GLU A 197 10.73 4.75 29.72
CA GLU A 197 11.48 4.31 30.91
C GLU A 197 12.58 3.30 30.57
N LEU A 198 12.37 2.45 29.57
CA LEU A 198 13.40 1.51 29.10
C LEU A 198 14.65 2.23 28.55
N ASN A 199 14.52 3.53 28.23
CA ASN A 199 15.62 4.36 27.74
C ASN A 199 16.46 4.99 28.86
N LYS A 200 15.98 5.02 30.12
CA LYS A 200 16.62 5.80 31.19
C LYS A 200 17.94 5.17 31.69
N LYS A 201 18.11 3.86 31.50
CA LYS A 201 19.28 3.09 32.01
C LYS A 201 20.05 2.34 30.92
N THR A 202 19.63 2.48 29.66
CA THR A 202 20.22 1.74 28.53
C THR A 202 20.57 2.72 27.42
N TYR A 203 21.87 2.93 27.20
CA TYR A 203 22.33 3.70 26.05
C TYR A 203 22.25 2.83 24.81
N ARG A 204 21.43 3.23 23.83
CA ARG A 204 21.26 2.52 22.56
C ARG A 204 21.67 3.40 21.39
N LYS A 205 22.25 2.80 20.35
CA LYS A 205 22.61 3.51 19.11
C LYS A 205 21.36 3.90 18.32
N ARG A 206 21.44 5.05 17.62
CA ARG A 206 20.38 5.55 16.73
C ARG A 206 20.39 4.81 15.39
N LEU A 207 19.21 4.65 14.79
CA LEU A 207 19.06 4.11 13.42
C LEU A 207 19.23 5.18 12.33
N SER A 208 19.04 6.47 12.66
CA SER A 208 19.10 7.58 11.71
C SER A 208 20.38 7.65 10.85
N PRO A 209 21.60 7.30 11.33
CA PRO A 209 22.80 7.37 10.49
C PRO A 209 22.74 6.45 9.26
N TYR A 210 22.03 5.33 9.34
CA TYR A 210 21.84 4.44 8.18
C TYR A 210 20.98 5.10 7.09
N PHE A 211 19.88 5.76 7.49
CA PHE A 211 18.99 6.43 6.54
C PHE A 211 19.62 7.70 5.96
N SER A 212 20.44 8.41 6.75
CA SER A 212 21.24 9.54 6.25
C SER A 212 22.22 9.07 5.19
N GLN A 213 22.95 7.97 5.45
CA GLN A 213 23.84 7.37 4.45
C GLN A 213 23.07 6.90 3.21
N LEU A 214 21.87 6.34 3.36
CA LEU A 214 21.04 5.95 2.22
C LEU A 214 20.71 7.16 1.33
N GLN A 215 20.35 8.30 1.92
CA GLN A 215 20.12 9.53 1.17
C GLN A 215 21.40 10.01 0.48
N GLU A 216 22.53 10.07 1.19
CA GLU A 216 23.83 10.45 0.60
C GLU A 216 24.25 9.54 -0.56
N THR A 217 23.98 8.24 -0.45
CA THR A 217 24.26 7.25 -1.51
C THR A 217 23.36 7.48 -2.72
N VAL A 218 22.06 7.75 -2.51
CA VAL A 218 21.12 8.08 -3.57
C VAL A 218 21.52 9.38 -4.27
N ASP A 219 21.90 10.40 -3.51
CA ASP A 219 22.33 11.69 -4.04
C ASP A 219 23.57 11.53 -4.94
N SER A 220 24.51 10.65 -4.55
CA SER A 220 25.70 10.34 -5.35
C SER A 220 25.43 9.63 -6.69
N LEU A 221 24.23 9.07 -6.87
CA LEU A 221 23.81 8.38 -8.11
C LEU A 221 23.15 9.31 -9.13
N GLY A 222 22.94 10.59 -8.78
CA GLY A 222 22.36 11.63 -9.64
C GLY A 222 23.18 11.97 -10.89
N ASN A 223 22.53 12.48 -11.95
CA ASN A 223 23.20 12.85 -13.21
C ASN A 223 24.04 14.13 -13.08
N ASN A 224 23.58 15.10 -12.29
CA ASN A 224 24.22 16.39 -12.11
C ASN A 224 24.74 16.55 -10.67
N SER A 225 26.04 16.75 -10.50
CA SER A 225 26.65 17.01 -9.18
C SER A 225 26.21 18.34 -8.51
N ASN A 226 25.56 19.22 -9.27
CA ASN A 226 25.13 20.55 -8.83
C ASN A 226 23.62 20.67 -8.53
N GLU A 227 22.83 19.64 -8.83
CA GLU A 227 21.36 19.62 -8.62
C GLU A 227 20.96 18.37 -7.83
N ASN A 228 19.87 18.45 -7.07
CA ASN A 228 19.34 17.26 -6.40
C ASN A 228 18.75 16.31 -7.46
N PRO A 229 19.08 15.01 -7.45
CA PRO A 229 18.54 14.07 -8.42
C PRO A 229 17.03 13.91 -8.28
N ASN A 230 16.35 13.66 -9.40
CA ASN A 230 14.96 13.23 -9.36
C ASN A 230 14.90 11.73 -9.03
N VAL A 231 14.40 11.43 -7.82
CA VAL A 231 14.41 10.08 -7.22
C VAL A 231 12.99 9.58 -7.05
N VAL A 232 12.73 8.37 -7.53
CA VAL A 232 11.44 7.69 -7.33
C VAL A 232 11.59 6.37 -6.60
N PHE A 233 10.55 6.01 -5.85
CA PHE A 233 10.44 4.75 -5.12
C PHE A 233 9.44 3.85 -5.86
N LEU A 234 9.94 2.86 -6.60
CA LEU A 234 9.14 2.01 -7.46
C LEU A 234 8.54 0.84 -6.68
N THR A 235 7.21 0.80 -6.59
CA THR A 235 6.42 -0.19 -5.84
C THR A 235 5.53 -1.03 -6.77
N PRO A 236 5.31 -2.33 -6.47
CA PRO A 236 4.30 -3.15 -7.16
C PRO A 236 2.85 -2.77 -6.78
N GLY A 237 2.63 -1.86 -5.83
CA GLY A 237 1.32 -1.37 -5.42
C GLY A 237 0.72 -2.05 -4.17
N PRO A 238 -0.53 -1.69 -3.79
CA PRO A 238 -1.15 -2.07 -2.52
C PRO A 238 -1.33 -3.57 -2.27
N GLY A 239 -1.39 -4.37 -3.33
CA GLY A 239 -1.52 -5.83 -3.22
C GLY A 239 -0.27 -6.53 -2.69
N ASN A 240 0.85 -5.82 -2.50
CA ASN A 240 2.11 -6.41 -2.05
C ASN A 240 2.24 -6.50 -0.52
N GLU A 241 2.82 -7.61 -0.06
CA GLU A 241 2.99 -7.93 1.37
C GLU A 241 3.75 -6.87 2.17
N THR A 242 4.69 -6.14 1.55
CA THR A 242 5.47 -5.08 2.21
C THR A 242 5.12 -3.67 1.72
N TYR A 243 3.93 -3.46 1.15
CA TYR A 243 3.51 -2.16 0.62
C TYR A 243 3.57 -1.04 1.67
N PHE A 244 3.19 -1.34 2.92
CA PHE A 244 3.33 -0.40 4.05
C PHE A 244 4.75 0.18 4.14
N GLU A 245 5.78 -0.67 4.09
CA GLU A 245 7.17 -0.22 4.17
C GLU A 245 7.54 0.69 3.00
N HIS A 246 6.99 0.46 1.81
CA HIS A 246 7.29 1.27 0.64
C HIS A 246 6.73 2.69 0.80
N VAL A 247 5.48 2.80 1.24
CA VAL A 247 4.82 4.08 1.54
C VAL A 247 5.54 4.80 2.68
N TYR A 248 5.89 4.06 3.73
CA TYR A 248 6.55 4.62 4.90
C TYR A 248 7.95 5.16 4.57
N LEU A 249 8.78 4.38 3.88
CA LEU A 249 10.14 4.80 3.54
C LEU A 249 10.18 5.91 2.47
N SER A 250 9.30 5.86 1.47
CA SER A 250 9.19 6.94 0.47
C SER A 250 8.84 8.28 1.14
N SER A 251 7.85 8.29 2.04
CA SER A 251 7.49 9.47 2.83
C SER A 251 8.62 9.91 3.78
N TYR A 252 9.24 8.97 4.51
CA TYR A 252 10.32 9.27 5.45
C TYR A 252 11.58 9.85 4.78
N LEU A 253 11.92 9.34 3.58
CA LEU A 253 13.09 9.79 2.82
C LEU A 253 12.80 11.02 1.95
N GLY A 254 11.51 11.28 1.66
CA GLY A 254 11.04 12.38 0.82
C GLY A 254 11.17 12.10 -0.67
N TYR A 255 10.88 10.86 -1.11
CA TYR A 255 10.91 10.45 -2.52
C TYR A 255 9.50 10.12 -3.02
N THR A 256 9.24 10.35 -4.30
CA THR A 256 7.94 10.10 -4.91
C THR A 256 7.69 8.60 -5.06
N LEU A 257 6.60 8.09 -4.49
CA LEU A 257 6.18 6.70 -4.64
C LEU A 257 5.48 6.51 -6.00
N VAL A 258 5.96 5.56 -6.81
CA VAL A 258 5.47 5.33 -8.17
C VAL A 258 5.25 3.85 -8.45
N GLN A 259 4.30 3.52 -9.31
CA GLN A 259 4.13 2.20 -9.90
C GLN A 259 4.74 2.16 -11.30
N GLY A 260 4.94 0.98 -11.89
CA GLY A 260 5.47 0.86 -13.25
C GLY A 260 4.67 1.65 -14.29
N SER A 261 3.34 1.70 -14.11
CA SER A 261 2.42 2.46 -14.95
C SER A 261 2.52 3.98 -14.78
N ASP A 262 3.21 4.51 -13.77
CA ASP A 262 3.47 5.95 -13.62
C ASP A 262 4.68 6.40 -14.46
N LEU A 263 5.51 5.45 -14.93
CA LEU A 263 6.75 5.72 -15.63
C LEU A 263 6.65 5.33 -17.12
N LEU A 264 7.43 6.01 -17.97
CA LEU A 264 7.57 5.68 -19.38
C LEU A 264 9.03 5.76 -19.79
N VAL A 265 9.42 4.97 -20.79
CA VAL A 265 10.72 5.08 -21.46
C VAL A 265 10.54 5.80 -22.78
N ARG A 266 11.32 6.85 -23.01
CA ARG A 266 11.33 7.64 -24.24
C ARG A 266 12.71 8.25 -24.48
N ASP A 267 13.17 8.17 -25.73
CA ASP A 267 14.45 8.74 -26.20
C ASP A 267 15.65 8.31 -25.33
N GLY A 268 15.61 7.05 -24.86
CA GLY A 268 16.66 6.48 -24.01
C GLY A 268 16.66 6.95 -22.55
N TYR A 269 15.61 7.62 -22.07
CA TYR A 269 15.46 8.07 -20.68
C TYR A 269 14.17 7.54 -20.05
N VAL A 270 14.14 7.47 -18.71
CA VAL A 270 12.91 7.21 -17.93
C VAL A 270 12.28 8.54 -17.55
N TRP A 271 10.97 8.65 -17.77
CA TRP A 271 10.17 9.83 -17.45
C TRP A 271 9.00 9.46 -16.52
N LEU A 272 8.68 10.36 -15.61
CA LEU A 272 7.48 10.33 -14.78
C LEU A 272 6.33 11.02 -15.49
N LYS A 273 5.18 10.35 -15.56
CA LYS A 273 3.92 10.91 -16.05
C LYS A 273 3.26 11.73 -14.95
N SER A 274 3.56 13.02 -14.89
CA SER A 274 2.78 13.97 -14.11
C SER A 274 1.66 14.59 -14.94
N ILE A 275 0.68 15.17 -14.26
CA ILE A 275 -0.36 16.01 -14.88
C ILE A 275 0.19 17.35 -15.39
N ASP A 276 1.30 17.83 -14.81
CA ASP A 276 1.91 19.11 -15.16
C ASP A 276 2.82 18.96 -16.40
N GLN A 277 3.77 18.02 -16.34
CA GLN A 277 4.73 17.74 -17.42
C GLN A 277 5.38 16.35 -17.27
N LEU A 278 6.14 15.93 -18.28
CA LEU A 278 7.03 14.77 -18.16
C LEU A 278 8.32 15.16 -17.43
N GLU A 279 8.64 14.44 -16.36
CA GLU A 279 9.84 14.71 -15.55
C GLU A 279 10.85 13.60 -15.70
N ARG A 280 12.09 13.94 -16.06
CA ARG A 280 13.17 12.96 -16.19
C ARG A 280 13.53 12.39 -14.82
N ILE A 281 13.68 11.07 -14.75
CA ILE A 281 14.10 10.34 -13.55
C ILE A 281 15.58 10.00 -13.62
N ASP A 282 16.31 10.28 -12.54
CA ASP A 282 17.74 9.97 -12.41
C ASP A 282 17.99 8.67 -11.66
N VAL A 283 17.23 8.43 -10.58
CA VAL A 283 17.42 7.29 -9.68
C VAL A 283 16.10 6.60 -9.34
N ILE A 284 16.08 5.27 -9.45
CA ILE A 284 14.93 4.43 -9.08
C ILE A 284 15.32 3.54 -7.90
N ILE A 285 14.68 3.73 -6.75
CA ILE A 285 14.74 2.79 -5.64
C ILE A 285 13.70 1.70 -5.87
N LYS A 286 14.16 0.50 -6.21
CA LYS A 286 13.33 -0.60 -6.67
C LYS A 286 12.84 -1.48 -5.52
N ARG A 287 11.53 -1.77 -5.50
CA ARG A 287 10.90 -2.75 -4.59
C ARG A 287 10.25 -3.93 -5.29
N LEU A 288 10.69 -4.21 -6.51
CA LEU A 288 10.25 -5.34 -7.30
C LEU A 288 11.34 -6.39 -7.41
N ASP A 289 10.91 -7.63 -7.56
CA ASP A 289 11.73 -8.74 -8.01
C ASP A 289 12.24 -8.49 -9.43
N ASP A 290 13.49 -8.91 -9.72
CA ASP A 290 14.21 -8.54 -10.95
C ASP A 290 13.43 -8.87 -12.23
N VAL A 291 12.85 -10.08 -12.33
CA VAL A 291 12.11 -10.55 -13.52
C VAL A 291 10.90 -9.71 -13.88
N TRP A 292 10.34 -8.95 -12.94
CA TRP A 292 9.16 -8.11 -13.16
C TRP A 292 9.50 -6.70 -13.62
N CYS A 293 10.78 -6.33 -13.69
CA CYS A 293 11.21 -4.95 -13.90
C CYS A 293 10.99 -4.44 -15.32
N ASP A 294 11.15 -5.30 -16.32
CA ASP A 294 11.06 -4.92 -17.73
C ASP A 294 10.31 -6.00 -18.53
N PRO A 295 9.05 -5.74 -18.95
CA PRO A 295 8.29 -6.72 -19.73
C PRO A 295 8.83 -6.95 -21.15
N LEU A 296 9.65 -6.06 -21.71
CA LEU A 296 10.19 -6.24 -23.07
C LEU A 296 11.30 -7.29 -23.11
N GLU A 297 12.19 -7.29 -22.11
CA GLU A 297 13.38 -8.15 -22.08
C GLU A 297 13.33 -9.27 -21.03
N LEU A 298 12.50 -9.15 -19.98
CA LEU A 298 12.39 -10.14 -18.90
C LEU A 298 11.07 -10.89 -18.97
N ARG A 299 10.07 -10.54 -18.13
CA ARG A 299 8.78 -11.22 -18.08
C ARG A 299 7.71 -10.44 -18.84
N ARG A 300 7.32 -10.93 -20.02
CA ARG A 300 6.31 -10.32 -20.91
C ARG A 300 4.95 -10.05 -20.26
N GLU A 301 4.54 -10.92 -19.33
CA GLU A 301 3.26 -10.77 -18.59
C GLU A 301 3.33 -9.73 -17.46
N SER A 302 4.49 -9.10 -17.22
CA SER A 302 4.63 -8.12 -16.14
C SER A 302 3.83 -6.86 -16.43
N LEU A 303 2.88 -6.55 -15.54
CA LEU A 303 2.19 -5.26 -15.47
C LEU A 303 2.82 -4.32 -14.43
N LEU A 304 3.86 -4.77 -13.74
CA LEU A 304 4.46 -4.06 -12.60
C LEU A 304 5.72 -3.27 -12.99
N GLY A 305 6.39 -3.69 -14.07
CA GLY A 305 7.64 -3.12 -14.55
C GLY A 305 7.46 -1.91 -15.46
N ILE A 306 8.58 -1.43 -15.98
CA ILE A 306 8.66 -0.32 -16.93
C ILE A 306 9.20 -0.88 -18.24
N PRO A 307 8.41 -0.91 -19.34
CA PRO A 307 8.87 -1.39 -20.64
C PRO A 307 10.12 -0.64 -21.12
N GLY A 308 11.20 -1.37 -21.39
CA GLY A 308 12.47 -0.81 -21.90
C GLY A 308 13.44 -0.30 -20.83
N LEU A 309 13.14 -0.53 -19.54
CA LEU A 309 14.00 -0.11 -18.44
C LEU A 309 15.43 -0.67 -18.54
N LEU A 310 15.60 -1.94 -18.92
CA LEU A 310 16.94 -2.54 -19.00
C LEU A 310 17.80 -1.84 -20.04
N GLN A 311 17.23 -1.46 -21.17
CA GLN A 311 17.92 -0.69 -22.20
C GLN A 311 18.45 0.63 -21.63
N VAL A 312 17.61 1.38 -20.90
CA VAL A 312 18.00 2.67 -20.30
C VAL A 312 19.10 2.49 -19.24
N ILE A 313 19.04 1.42 -18.45
CA ILE A 313 20.10 1.08 -17.48
C ILE A 313 21.43 0.79 -18.20
N ARG A 314 21.42 0.02 -19.29
CA ARG A 314 22.65 -0.27 -20.08
C ARG A 314 23.23 0.97 -20.74
N LEU A 315 22.39 1.96 -21.10
CA LEU A 315 22.85 3.26 -21.59
C LEU A 315 23.51 4.10 -20.48
N GLY A 316 23.23 3.80 -19.20
CA GLY A 316 23.73 4.56 -18.05
C GLY A 316 22.93 5.83 -17.78
N ASN A 317 21.73 5.95 -18.36
CA ASN A 317 20.89 7.14 -18.28
C ASN A 317 20.02 7.18 -17.01
N VAL A 318 19.87 6.04 -16.31
CA VAL A 318 19.18 5.91 -15.02
C VAL A 318 19.95 4.96 -14.08
N SER A 319 20.04 5.31 -12.80
CA SER A 319 20.59 4.45 -11.75
C SER A 319 19.47 3.70 -11.03
N VAL A 320 19.64 2.40 -10.77
CA VAL A 320 18.61 1.59 -10.07
C VAL A 320 19.17 0.93 -8.82
N ILE A 321 18.47 1.04 -7.68
CA ILE A 321 18.87 0.47 -6.39
C ILE A 321 17.91 -0.66 -6.00
N ASN A 322 18.29 -1.92 -6.02
CA ASN A 322 19.44 -2.49 -6.73
C ASN A 322 19.10 -2.74 -8.21
N PRO A 323 20.09 -2.80 -9.11
CA PRO A 323 19.82 -3.16 -10.49
C PRO A 323 19.25 -4.59 -10.61
N PRO A 324 18.44 -4.86 -11.65
CA PRO A 324 18.09 -6.23 -12.02
C PRO A 324 19.34 -7.11 -12.20
N GLY A 325 19.27 -8.38 -11.82
CA GLY A 325 20.38 -9.35 -11.87
C GLY A 325 21.00 -9.64 -10.51
N THR A 326 20.77 -8.78 -9.50
CA THR A 326 21.22 -9.02 -8.12
C THR A 326 20.58 -10.26 -7.48
N GLY A 327 19.47 -10.78 -8.02
CA GLY A 327 18.82 -12.00 -7.57
C GLY A 327 19.65 -13.27 -7.67
N VAL A 328 20.69 -13.31 -8.51
CA VAL A 328 21.61 -14.47 -8.59
C VAL A 328 22.30 -14.75 -7.25
N LEU A 329 22.54 -13.71 -6.45
CA LEU A 329 23.19 -13.80 -5.14
C LEU A 329 22.29 -14.40 -4.04
N GLU A 330 20.98 -14.53 -4.28
CA GLU A 330 20.05 -15.21 -3.35
C GLU A 330 20.00 -16.73 -3.55
N ASN A 331 20.93 -17.27 -4.35
CA ASN A 331 21.08 -18.70 -4.58
C ASN A 331 21.66 -19.40 -3.33
N TYR A 332 20.87 -20.30 -2.71
CA TYR A 332 21.29 -21.03 -1.51
C TYR A 332 22.52 -21.91 -1.72
N GLY A 333 22.74 -22.43 -2.93
CA GLY A 333 23.89 -23.26 -3.24
C GLY A 333 25.21 -22.49 -3.23
N LEU A 334 25.21 -21.16 -3.44
CA LEU A 334 26.42 -20.34 -3.36
C LEU A 334 27.08 -20.40 -1.97
N MET A 335 26.29 -20.63 -0.92
CA MET A 335 26.79 -20.72 0.46
C MET A 335 27.89 -21.78 0.64
N ALA A 336 27.81 -22.90 -0.11
CA ALA A 336 28.81 -23.96 -0.06
C ALA A 336 30.19 -23.52 -0.60
N PHE A 337 30.24 -22.47 -1.42
CA PHE A 337 31.45 -22.01 -2.11
C PHE A 337 32.02 -20.69 -1.57
N MET A 338 31.33 -20.03 -0.63
CA MET A 338 31.68 -18.69 -0.15
C MET A 338 33.10 -18.59 0.42
N GLN A 339 33.57 -19.62 1.14
CA GLN A 339 34.92 -19.62 1.72
C GLN A 339 36.00 -19.60 0.64
N ASN A 340 35.81 -20.36 -0.43
CA ASN A 340 36.76 -20.43 -1.55
C ASN A 340 36.67 -19.15 -2.40
N ALA A 341 35.46 -18.64 -2.63
CA ALA A 341 35.25 -17.37 -3.31
C ALA A 341 35.93 -16.20 -2.57
N SER A 342 35.83 -16.15 -1.23
CA SER A 342 36.52 -15.13 -0.40
C SER A 342 38.03 -15.19 -0.56
N LYS A 343 38.62 -16.39 -0.48
CA LYS A 343 40.06 -16.56 -0.67
C LYS A 343 40.53 -16.14 -2.06
N PHE A 344 39.73 -16.41 -3.09
CA PHE A 344 40.10 -16.07 -4.46
C PHE A 344 39.93 -14.58 -4.79
N LEU A 345 38.83 -13.95 -4.35
CA LEU A 345 38.51 -12.57 -4.70
C LEU A 345 39.10 -11.55 -3.73
N LEU A 346 39.14 -11.87 -2.43
CA LEU A 346 39.57 -10.95 -1.38
C LEU A 346 40.93 -11.31 -0.76
N ASN A 347 41.50 -12.49 -1.08
CA ASN A 347 42.72 -13.01 -0.44
C ASN A 347 42.64 -13.15 1.10
N GLU A 348 41.44 -13.31 1.65
CA GLU A 348 41.21 -13.46 3.09
C GLU A 348 40.12 -14.52 3.39
N PRO A 349 40.17 -15.20 4.55
CA PRO A 349 39.10 -16.10 4.98
C PRO A 349 37.84 -15.32 5.37
N LEU A 350 36.68 -15.98 5.33
CA LEU A 350 35.43 -15.40 5.84
C LEU A 350 35.54 -15.14 7.35
N LEU A 351 35.14 -13.93 7.76
CA LEU A 351 35.10 -13.52 9.17
C LEU A 351 33.85 -14.04 9.90
N LEU A 352 32.71 -14.09 9.20
CA LEU A 352 31.47 -14.64 9.74
C LEU A 352 31.24 -16.07 9.24
N ASN A 353 31.04 -16.98 10.19
CA ASN A 353 30.70 -18.36 9.88
C ASN A 353 29.31 -18.44 9.23
N SER A 354 29.19 -19.32 8.24
CA SER A 354 27.91 -19.69 7.63
C SER A 354 27.50 -21.06 8.12
N ILE A 355 26.19 -21.34 8.15
CA ILE A 355 25.71 -22.70 8.42
C ILE A 355 26.33 -23.67 7.41
N ALA A 356 26.75 -24.84 7.89
CA ALA A 356 27.28 -25.89 7.04
C ALA A 356 26.26 -26.24 5.94
N THR A 357 26.69 -26.07 4.69
CA THR A 357 25.83 -26.16 3.52
C THR A 357 26.48 -27.08 2.49
N TRP A 358 25.72 -28.06 2.01
CA TRP A 358 26.13 -29.05 1.02
C TRP A 358 25.26 -28.92 -0.22
N TRP A 359 25.86 -28.66 -1.37
CA TRP A 359 25.14 -28.62 -2.63
C TRP A 359 25.15 -29.99 -3.30
N CYS A 360 23.97 -30.54 -3.56
CA CYS A 360 23.79 -31.91 -4.03
C CYS A 360 24.21 -32.12 -5.50
N GLY A 361 24.66 -31.08 -6.21
CA GLY A 361 25.27 -31.21 -7.54
C GLY A 361 26.64 -31.89 -7.51
N GLN A 362 27.35 -31.85 -6.37
CA GLN A 362 28.61 -32.56 -6.22
C GLN A 362 28.39 -33.97 -5.64
N THR A 363 29.02 -34.99 -6.22
CA THR A 363 28.77 -36.40 -5.87
C THR A 363 29.10 -36.74 -4.41
N LYS A 364 30.18 -36.16 -3.86
CA LYS A 364 30.59 -36.41 -2.48
C LYS A 364 29.58 -35.82 -1.49
N GLU A 365 29.16 -34.60 -1.75
CA GLU A 365 28.19 -33.85 -0.96
C GLU A 365 26.81 -34.51 -1.06
N LEU A 366 26.38 -34.95 -2.25
CA LEU A 366 25.15 -35.71 -2.44
C LEU A 366 25.11 -36.98 -1.59
N ASN A 367 26.18 -37.80 -1.63
CA ASN A 367 26.24 -39.03 -0.84
C ASN A 367 26.12 -38.74 0.65
N PHE A 368 26.84 -37.72 1.15
CA PHE A 368 26.73 -37.29 2.54
C PHE A 368 25.30 -36.89 2.91
N VAL A 369 24.62 -36.13 2.04
CA VAL A 369 23.24 -35.69 2.26
C VAL A 369 22.28 -36.88 2.33
N LEU A 370 22.39 -37.83 1.39
CA LEU A 370 21.54 -39.01 1.34
C LEU A 370 21.70 -39.91 2.58
N GLU A 371 22.93 -40.03 3.10
CA GLU A 371 23.23 -40.79 4.33
C GLU A 371 22.75 -40.09 5.61
N ASN A 372 22.58 -38.77 5.58
CA ASN A 372 22.30 -37.96 6.78
C ASN A 372 20.98 -37.17 6.72
N LEU A 373 20.07 -37.50 5.80
CA LEU A 373 18.78 -36.82 5.62
C LEU A 373 18.04 -36.50 6.94
N PRO A 374 17.93 -37.41 7.94
CA PRO A 374 17.19 -37.13 9.17
C PRO A 374 17.73 -35.96 10.01
N LYS A 375 18.97 -35.53 9.79
CA LYS A 375 19.65 -34.46 10.56
C LYS A 375 19.76 -33.14 9.80
N LEU A 376 19.26 -33.09 8.57
CA LEU A 376 19.47 -31.97 7.65
C LEU A 376 18.17 -31.27 7.30
N ILE A 377 18.30 -30.00 6.92
CA ILE A 377 17.24 -29.20 6.30
C ILE A 377 17.48 -29.17 4.81
N ILE A 378 16.54 -29.69 4.03
CA ILE A 378 16.61 -29.70 2.57
C ILE A 378 15.88 -28.49 2.01
N LYS A 379 16.57 -27.76 1.14
CA LYS A 379 16.06 -26.60 0.39
C LYS A 379 16.33 -26.80 -1.08
N LYS A 380 15.65 -26.00 -1.91
CA LYS A 380 16.03 -25.84 -3.30
C LYS A 380 17.09 -24.76 -3.45
N THR A 381 18.03 -24.98 -4.36
CA THR A 381 19.06 -24.01 -4.78
C THR A 381 18.42 -22.70 -5.23
N ASN A 382 17.29 -22.79 -5.94
CA ASN A 382 16.53 -21.65 -6.43
C ASN A 382 15.41 -21.25 -5.45
N ARG A 383 15.51 -20.05 -4.89
CA ARG A 383 14.58 -19.50 -3.90
C ARG A 383 13.15 -19.31 -4.42
N LYS A 384 12.96 -18.97 -5.69
CA LYS A 384 11.65 -18.59 -6.26
C LYS A 384 10.74 -19.79 -6.53
N GLN A 385 11.27 -21.00 -6.48
CA GLN A 385 10.43 -22.19 -6.60
C GLN A 385 9.66 -22.39 -5.30
N SER A 386 8.33 -22.54 -5.38
CA SER A 386 7.46 -22.86 -4.24
C SER A 386 7.84 -24.24 -3.68
N PHE A 387 8.85 -24.24 -2.81
CA PHE A 387 9.36 -25.41 -2.14
C PHE A 387 9.57 -25.06 -0.67
N ARG A 388 8.72 -25.63 0.17
CA ARG A 388 8.86 -25.48 1.62
C ARG A 388 10.13 -26.19 2.05
N SER A 389 10.96 -25.54 2.87
CA SER A 389 12.12 -26.19 3.47
C SER A 389 11.66 -27.45 4.21
N ILE A 390 12.29 -28.58 3.91
CA ILE A 390 11.93 -29.88 4.48
C ILE A 390 12.91 -30.19 5.61
N TYR A 391 12.38 -30.39 6.81
CA TYR A 391 13.16 -30.76 7.99
C TYR A 391 13.19 -32.27 8.09
N GLY A 392 14.35 -32.89 7.85
CA GLY A 392 14.47 -34.35 7.83
C GLY A 392 14.00 -35.02 9.12
N ARG A 393 14.23 -34.40 10.28
CA ARG A 393 13.79 -34.93 11.59
C ARG A 393 12.29 -35.04 11.78
N LEU A 394 11.49 -34.35 10.95
CA LEU A 394 10.03 -34.36 11.03
C LEU A 394 9.41 -35.43 10.13
N LEU A 395 10.21 -36.09 9.30
CA LEU A 395 9.76 -37.07 8.33
C LEU A 395 9.80 -38.48 8.91
N ASN A 396 8.86 -39.32 8.50
CA ASN A 396 8.92 -40.76 8.72
C ASN A 396 9.81 -41.45 7.64
N GLU A 397 10.04 -42.75 7.78
CA GLU A 397 10.92 -43.50 6.87
C GLU A 397 10.45 -43.48 5.41
N GLU A 398 9.14 -43.60 5.16
CA GLU A 398 8.56 -43.53 3.82
C GLU A 398 8.78 -42.17 3.16
N GLN A 399 8.52 -41.08 3.90
CA GLN A 399 8.73 -39.71 3.45
C GLN A 399 10.20 -39.38 3.21
N LEU A 400 11.12 -39.98 3.99
CA LEU A 400 12.56 -39.85 3.76
C LEU A 400 12.99 -40.52 2.46
N GLU A 401 12.43 -41.68 2.13
CA GLU A 401 12.77 -42.39 0.89
C GLU A 401 12.14 -41.71 -0.35
N ASP A 402 10.97 -41.10 -0.19
CA ASP A 402 10.37 -40.21 -1.18
C ASP A 402 11.25 -38.98 -1.43
N LEU A 403 11.73 -38.34 -0.36
CA LEU A 403 12.63 -37.19 -0.44
C LEU A 403 13.95 -37.55 -1.13
N LYS A 404 14.53 -38.71 -0.79
CA LYS A 404 15.72 -39.23 -1.44
C LYS A 404 15.50 -39.46 -2.94
N SER A 405 14.37 -40.08 -3.31
CA SER A 405 13.99 -40.29 -4.71
C SER A 405 13.78 -38.96 -5.44
N LEU A 406 13.22 -37.95 -4.76
CA LEU A 406 13.07 -36.60 -5.30
C LEU A 406 14.41 -35.91 -5.56
N ILE A 407 15.35 -36.00 -4.62
CA ILE A 407 16.70 -35.42 -4.76
C ILE A 407 17.45 -36.10 -5.91
N LEU A 408 17.41 -37.44 -5.99
CA LEU A 408 18.10 -38.21 -7.02
C LEU A 408 17.61 -37.90 -8.45
N LYS A 409 16.38 -37.43 -8.63
CA LYS A 409 15.86 -37.03 -9.94
C LYS A 409 16.61 -35.84 -10.53
N ASN A 410 16.92 -34.82 -9.72
CA ASN A 410 17.66 -33.62 -10.14
C ASN A 410 18.54 -33.09 -8.98
N PRO A 411 19.69 -33.73 -8.69
CA PRO A 411 20.48 -33.40 -7.50
C PRO A 411 20.93 -31.94 -7.43
N LYS A 412 21.29 -31.34 -8.57
CA LYS A 412 21.73 -29.94 -8.67
C LYS A 412 20.70 -28.90 -8.17
N ASP A 413 19.42 -29.25 -8.17
CA ASP A 413 18.34 -28.37 -7.70
C ASP A 413 18.26 -28.31 -6.17
N PHE A 414 18.99 -29.16 -5.45
CA PHE A 414 18.89 -29.31 -4.00
C PHE A 414 20.15 -28.90 -3.27
N VAL A 415 19.94 -28.36 -2.08
CA VAL A 415 20.98 -28.02 -1.12
C VAL A 415 20.52 -28.47 0.26
N ALA A 416 21.44 -29.02 1.04
CA ALA A 416 21.21 -29.40 2.41
C ALA A 416 21.95 -28.45 3.35
N GLN A 417 21.32 -28.12 4.47
CA GLN A 417 21.91 -27.32 5.54
C GLN A 417 21.82 -28.07 6.87
N GLU A 418 22.82 -27.88 7.73
CA GLU A 418 22.77 -28.39 9.09
C GLU A 418 21.64 -27.72 9.88
N GLU A 419 20.87 -28.51 10.63
CA GLU A 419 19.88 -27.96 11.56
C GLU A 419 20.59 -27.45 12.82
N VAL A 420 20.83 -26.13 12.88
CA VAL A 420 21.43 -25.50 14.06
C VAL A 420 20.33 -25.13 15.07
N SER A 421 20.55 -25.47 16.35
CA SER A 421 19.71 -24.98 17.45
C SER A 421 19.97 -23.50 17.68
N LEU A 422 18.97 -22.66 17.45
CA LEU A 422 19.12 -21.21 17.55
C LEU A 422 18.94 -20.72 18.99
N SER A 423 19.46 -19.53 19.29
CA SER A 423 19.27 -18.90 20.60
C SER A 423 17.81 -18.56 20.86
N THR A 424 17.42 -18.64 22.14
CA THR A 424 16.15 -18.10 22.62
C THR A 424 16.31 -16.69 23.16
N THR A 425 15.28 -15.86 22.99
CA THR A 425 15.17 -14.53 23.57
C THR A 425 13.85 -14.44 24.35
N PRO A 426 13.73 -13.55 25.36
CA PRO A 426 12.48 -13.36 26.07
C PRO A 426 11.42 -12.75 25.14
N SER A 427 10.24 -13.36 25.10
CA SER A 427 9.08 -12.88 24.35
C SER A 427 7.85 -12.80 25.22
N PHE A 428 7.07 -11.72 25.08
CA PHE A 428 5.82 -11.56 25.82
C PHE A 428 4.66 -12.23 25.08
N ILE A 429 4.21 -13.38 25.59
CA ILE A 429 3.18 -14.25 25.00
C ILE A 429 2.09 -14.50 26.03
N ASN A 430 0.84 -14.14 25.70
CA ASN A 430 -0.35 -14.43 26.49
C ASN A 430 -0.19 -14.06 27.99
N GLY A 431 0.30 -12.85 28.27
CA GLY A 431 0.48 -12.36 29.65
C GLY A 431 1.73 -12.89 30.36
N THR A 432 2.60 -13.67 29.70
CA THR A 432 3.81 -14.23 30.33
C THR A 432 5.05 -14.02 29.47
N ILE A 433 6.22 -13.97 30.11
CA ILE A 433 7.51 -13.92 29.41
C ILE A 433 8.00 -15.35 29.19
N GLU A 434 8.27 -15.72 27.95
CA GLU A 434 8.71 -17.07 27.57
C GLU A 434 9.90 -17.05 26.61
N PRO A 435 10.83 -18.01 26.70
CA PRO A 435 11.92 -18.13 25.75
C PRO A 435 11.39 -18.56 24.38
N ARG A 436 11.79 -17.83 23.34
CA ARG A 436 11.43 -18.09 21.94
C ARG A 436 12.64 -17.96 21.04
N TYR A 437 12.76 -18.87 20.06
CA TYR A 437 13.82 -18.78 19.06
C TYR A 437 13.76 -17.45 18.31
N ALA A 438 14.92 -16.84 18.10
CA ALA A 438 15.05 -15.57 17.41
C ALA A 438 16.00 -15.62 16.22
N ALA A 439 15.69 -14.83 15.20
CA ALA A 439 16.59 -14.50 14.11
C ALA A 439 16.54 -12.99 13.86
N PHE A 440 17.68 -12.41 13.50
CA PHE A 440 17.85 -10.98 13.33
C PHE A 440 18.29 -10.66 11.89
N ARG A 441 17.63 -9.69 11.27
CA ARG A 441 18.01 -9.15 9.97
C ARG A 441 18.75 -7.83 10.12
N ALA A 442 19.99 -7.78 9.65
CA ALA A 442 20.76 -6.54 9.49
C ALA A 442 20.59 -5.97 8.07
N PHE A 443 20.78 -4.66 7.96
CA PHE A 443 20.70 -3.89 6.72
C PHE A 443 22.00 -3.13 6.48
N LEU A 444 22.45 -3.13 5.23
CA LEU A 444 23.67 -2.50 4.78
C LEU A 444 23.36 -1.66 3.53
N ILE A 445 23.98 -0.49 3.46
CA ILE A 445 23.95 0.38 2.29
C ILE A 445 25.39 0.69 1.87
N ALA A 446 25.64 0.81 0.57
CA ALA A 446 26.94 1.22 0.04
C ALA A 446 27.37 2.58 0.62
N ASP A 447 28.67 2.72 0.87
CA ASP A 447 29.30 3.94 1.35
C ASP A 447 30.67 4.06 0.69
N GLY A 448 30.72 4.75 -0.45
CA GLY A 448 31.90 4.78 -1.33
C GLY A 448 32.35 3.36 -1.73
N ASP A 449 33.55 2.97 -1.33
CA ASP A 449 34.13 1.65 -1.56
C ASP A 449 33.84 0.61 -0.46
N ASP A 450 33.14 0.98 0.61
CA ASP A 450 32.72 0.08 1.71
C ASP A 450 31.19 0.10 1.93
N TYR A 451 30.72 -0.40 3.06
CA TYR A 451 29.30 -0.43 3.43
C TYR A 451 29.06 0.16 4.81
N LYS A 452 27.94 0.86 4.97
CA LYS A 452 27.40 1.28 6.25
C LYS A 452 26.37 0.28 6.75
N VAL A 453 26.58 -0.27 7.95
CA VAL A 453 25.64 -1.18 8.59
C VAL A 453 24.70 -0.39 9.49
N MET A 454 23.40 -0.70 9.46
CA MET A 454 22.43 -0.16 10.40
C MET A 454 22.79 -0.60 11.82
N ASN A 455 22.90 0.34 12.77
CA ASN A 455 23.12 0.04 14.19
C ASN A 455 21.83 -0.47 14.86
N GLY A 456 21.34 -1.61 14.37
CA GLY A 456 20.09 -2.25 14.72
C GLY A 456 19.58 -3.05 13.53
N GLY A 457 18.28 -3.32 13.52
CA GLY A 457 17.63 -4.07 12.44
C GLY A 457 16.38 -4.76 12.93
N LEU A 458 15.92 -5.75 12.17
CA LEU A 458 14.64 -6.39 12.39
C LEU A 458 14.83 -7.77 13.01
N THR A 459 14.57 -7.88 14.32
CA THR A 459 14.54 -9.19 14.99
C THR A 459 13.14 -9.78 14.89
N ARG A 460 13.07 -11.09 14.70
CA ARG A 460 11.83 -11.85 14.72
C ARG A 460 11.97 -13.03 15.67
N SER A 461 10.95 -13.25 16.48
CA SER A 461 10.83 -14.40 17.38
C SER A 461 9.69 -15.32 16.95
N SER A 462 9.87 -16.62 17.16
CA SER A 462 8.84 -17.62 16.85
C SER A 462 7.60 -17.46 17.76
N VAL A 463 6.40 -17.63 17.20
CA VAL A 463 5.15 -17.69 17.98
C VAL A 463 5.06 -19.01 18.74
N VAL A 464 5.42 -20.11 18.08
CA VAL A 464 5.24 -21.47 18.58
C VAL A 464 6.48 -21.91 19.37
N LYS A 465 6.27 -22.33 20.62
CA LYS A 465 7.34 -22.83 21.48
C LYS A 465 8.04 -24.05 20.84
N GLY A 466 9.37 -24.02 20.80
CA GLY A 466 10.18 -25.15 20.31
C GLY A 466 10.14 -25.39 18.80
N LYS A 467 9.47 -24.53 18.01
CA LYS A 467 9.49 -24.57 16.55
C LYS A 467 10.10 -23.30 15.98
N PHE A 468 10.93 -23.43 14.95
CA PHE A 468 11.50 -22.29 14.22
C PHE A 468 10.56 -21.89 13.07
N GLU A 469 9.51 -21.14 13.38
CA GLU A 469 8.55 -20.60 12.40
C GLU A 469 8.64 -19.06 12.41
N ILE A 470 9.57 -18.51 11.60
CA ILE A 470 9.94 -17.08 11.64
C ILE A 470 9.60 -16.33 10.31
N SER A 471 8.96 -16.98 9.33
CA SER A 471 8.54 -16.24 8.13
C SER A 471 7.38 -15.29 8.45
N ASN A 472 7.35 -14.13 7.79
CA ASN A 472 6.24 -13.18 7.91
C ASN A 472 4.90 -13.80 7.45
N GLN A 473 4.94 -14.71 6.46
CA GLN A 473 3.78 -15.47 6.01
C GLN A 473 3.23 -16.43 7.09
N PHE A 474 4.10 -16.93 7.98
CA PHE A 474 3.71 -17.84 9.08
C PHE A 474 3.54 -17.14 10.44
N GLY A 475 3.76 -15.82 10.52
CA GLY A 475 3.34 -14.99 11.65
C GLY A 475 4.36 -14.78 12.77
N GLY A 476 5.66 -14.73 12.47
CA GLY A 476 6.68 -14.36 13.46
C GLY A 476 6.39 -13.03 14.17
N ILE A 477 6.78 -12.93 15.45
CA ILE A 477 6.60 -11.70 16.25
C ILE A 477 7.83 -10.83 16.06
N SER A 478 7.63 -9.58 15.65
CA SER A 478 8.69 -8.62 15.45
C SER A 478 9.22 -8.09 16.79
N LYS A 479 10.52 -7.81 16.85
CA LYS A 479 11.21 -7.19 17.99
C LYS A 479 12.05 -6.02 17.51
N ASP A 480 12.08 -4.94 18.30
CA ASP A 480 13.08 -3.90 18.12
C ASP A 480 14.47 -4.43 18.55
N THR A 481 15.51 -4.12 17.78
CA THR A 481 16.88 -4.59 18.04
C THR A 481 17.76 -3.44 18.50
N TRP A 482 18.24 -3.51 19.73
CA TRP A 482 19.06 -2.47 20.34
C TRP A 482 20.52 -2.88 20.35
N ILE A 483 21.34 -2.06 19.68
CA ILE A 483 22.78 -2.08 19.88
C ILE A 483 23.07 -1.18 21.07
N ILE A 484 23.47 -1.78 22.18
CA ILE A 484 23.65 -1.10 23.46
C ILE A 484 25.12 -0.78 23.73
N THR A 485 25.35 0.31 24.44
CA THR A 485 26.67 0.83 24.80
C THR A 485 26.73 1.12 26.31
N ASP A 486 27.91 0.99 26.91
CA ASP A 486 28.10 1.32 28.34
C ASP A 486 28.22 2.84 28.58
N THR A 487 28.53 3.60 27.53
CA THR A 487 28.72 5.06 27.59
C THR A 487 27.58 5.81 26.89
N PRO A 488 27.23 7.02 27.38
CA PRO A 488 26.27 7.88 26.70
C PRO A 488 26.81 8.30 25.33
N ASN A 489 26.03 7.99 24.29
CA ASN A 489 26.33 8.36 22.93
C ASN A 489 26.33 9.90 22.76
N THR A 490 27.50 10.48 22.48
CA THR A 490 27.65 11.89 22.06
C THR A 490 27.58 11.99 20.54
N PHE A 491 26.38 11.88 19.97
CA PHE A 491 26.19 12.21 18.55
C PHE A 491 25.73 13.66 18.41
N LEU A 492 26.58 14.48 17.79
CA LEU A 492 26.14 15.70 17.13
C LEU A 492 25.41 15.27 15.85
N ASP A 493 24.11 15.53 15.75
CA ASP A 493 23.41 15.41 14.47
C ASP A 493 24.11 16.37 13.51
N LYS A 494 24.88 15.84 12.56
CA LYS A 494 25.20 16.61 11.36
C LYS A 494 23.87 16.80 10.66
N GLN A 495 23.23 17.94 10.90
CA GLN A 495 22.20 18.43 10.00
C GLN A 495 22.91 18.71 8.69
N THR A 496 22.91 17.72 7.79
CA THR A 496 23.27 17.97 6.40
C THR A 496 22.14 18.84 5.86
N GLU A 497 22.33 20.16 5.87
CA GLU A 497 21.44 21.07 5.15
C GLU A 497 21.44 20.60 3.69
N ARG A 498 20.31 20.05 3.24
CA ARG A 498 20.11 19.80 1.81
C ARG A 498 20.34 21.14 1.11
N LYS A 499 21.14 21.15 0.05
CA LYS A 499 21.22 22.32 -0.83
C LYS A 499 19.78 22.60 -1.27
N ASN A 500 19.22 23.71 -0.81
CA ASN A 500 17.90 24.20 -1.18
C ASN A 500 17.94 24.63 -2.64
N THR A 501 17.97 23.69 -3.58
CA THR A 501 17.71 23.95 -4.99
C THR A 501 16.22 23.71 -5.20
N ASN A 502 15.44 24.79 -5.21
CA ASN A 502 14.05 24.87 -5.68
C ASN A 502 13.19 23.58 -5.51
N ASN A 503 12.81 23.28 -4.26
CA ASN A 503 11.86 22.21 -3.89
C ASN A 503 10.44 22.37 -4.49
N GLN A 504 10.21 23.29 -5.44
CA GLN A 504 8.91 23.45 -6.09
C GLN A 504 8.60 22.33 -7.09
N LEU A 505 9.61 21.61 -7.60
CA LEU A 505 9.44 20.57 -8.63
C LEU A 505 9.14 19.16 -8.10
N ASN A 506 9.37 18.88 -6.80
CA ASN A 506 9.25 17.51 -6.27
C ASN A 506 7.83 17.12 -5.79
N ASN A 507 6.80 17.89 -6.14
CA ASN A 507 5.41 17.62 -5.72
C ASN A 507 4.46 17.34 -6.89
N SER A 508 5.01 17.02 -8.06
CA SER A 508 4.28 16.74 -9.27
C SER A 508 3.38 15.51 -9.09
N LEU A 509 2.07 15.70 -9.22
CA LEU A 509 1.08 14.66 -9.01
C LEU A 509 1.12 13.70 -10.20
N THR A 510 1.31 12.39 -9.95
CA THR A 510 1.28 11.41 -11.03
C THR A 510 -0.12 11.29 -11.61
N SER A 511 -0.23 10.97 -12.90
CA SER A 511 -1.52 10.79 -13.58
C SER A 511 -2.41 9.74 -12.91
N ARG A 512 -1.82 8.64 -12.44
CA ARG A 512 -2.54 7.59 -11.69
C ARG A 512 -3.08 8.14 -10.37
N ASN A 513 -2.27 8.89 -9.63
CA ASN A 513 -2.71 9.47 -8.35
C ASN A 513 -3.78 10.55 -8.56
N ALA A 514 -3.64 11.35 -9.62
CA ALA A 514 -4.64 12.32 -10.06
C ALA A 514 -5.99 11.65 -10.36
N GLU A 515 -5.98 10.57 -11.14
CA GLU A 515 -7.17 9.78 -11.45
C GLU A 515 -7.81 9.20 -10.17
N ASN A 516 -7.00 8.58 -9.30
CA ASN A 516 -7.51 7.99 -8.07
C ASN A 516 -8.12 9.06 -7.15
N LEU A 517 -7.50 10.23 -6.99
CA LEU A 517 -8.07 11.32 -6.16
C LEU A 517 -9.39 11.85 -6.74
N PHE A 518 -9.49 12.01 -8.06
CA PHE A 518 -10.73 12.35 -8.75
C PHE A 518 -11.83 11.32 -8.46
N TRP A 519 -11.51 10.03 -8.57
CA TRP A 519 -12.45 8.95 -8.27
C TRP A 519 -12.80 8.81 -6.79
N VAL A 520 -11.89 9.11 -5.85
CA VAL A 520 -12.20 9.18 -4.42
C VAL A 520 -13.32 10.20 -4.19
N GLY A 521 -13.19 11.40 -4.78
CA GLY A 521 -14.22 12.43 -4.71
C GLY A 521 -15.57 11.95 -5.25
N ARG A 522 -15.57 11.34 -6.45
CA ARG A 522 -16.78 10.80 -7.09
C ARG A 522 -17.42 9.68 -6.29
N LEU A 523 -16.67 8.65 -5.91
CA LEU A 523 -17.20 7.48 -5.23
C LEU A 523 -17.72 7.81 -3.83
N CYS A 524 -17.04 8.73 -3.12
CA CYS A 524 -17.52 9.24 -1.84
C CYS A 524 -18.88 9.94 -2.01
N GLU A 525 -19.00 10.84 -2.99
CA GLU A 525 -20.25 11.56 -3.26
C GLU A 525 -21.36 10.62 -3.73
N ARG A 526 -21.07 9.71 -4.66
CA ARG A 526 -22.01 8.70 -5.15
C ARG A 526 -22.59 7.87 -4.01
N THR A 527 -21.73 7.44 -3.09
CA THR A 527 -22.15 6.66 -1.92
C THR A 527 -23.02 7.49 -0.98
N MET A 528 -22.67 8.75 -0.74
CA MET A 528 -23.45 9.65 0.11
C MET A 528 -24.83 9.96 -0.49
N ALA A 529 -24.88 10.29 -1.78
CA ALA A 529 -26.12 10.55 -2.52
C ALA A 529 -27.05 9.33 -2.52
N LEU A 530 -26.52 8.16 -2.87
CA LEU A 530 -27.26 6.91 -2.84
C LEU A 530 -27.83 6.61 -1.44
N ARG A 531 -26.99 6.71 -0.41
CA ARG A 531 -27.43 6.47 0.97
C ARG A 531 -28.53 7.45 1.38
N SER A 532 -28.41 8.75 1.05
CA SER A 532 -29.41 9.75 1.42
C SER A 532 -30.75 9.45 0.75
N PHE A 533 -30.72 9.09 -0.54
CA PHE A 533 -31.92 8.74 -1.29
C PHE A 533 -32.58 7.45 -0.79
N LEU A 534 -31.77 6.42 -0.49
CA LEU A 534 -32.26 5.18 0.14
C LEU A 534 -32.94 5.44 1.47
N LYS A 535 -32.37 6.32 2.32
CA LYS A 535 -32.97 6.66 3.62
C LYS A 535 -34.36 7.28 3.45
N ILE A 536 -34.52 8.19 2.48
CA ILE A 536 -35.82 8.80 2.19
C ILE A 536 -36.82 7.72 1.77
N ILE A 537 -36.46 6.87 0.82
CA ILE A 537 -37.33 5.78 0.34
C ILE A 537 -37.71 4.82 1.48
N LEU A 538 -36.74 4.39 2.30
CA LEU A 538 -36.98 3.47 3.42
C LEU A 538 -37.90 4.08 4.49
N ASN A 539 -37.74 5.37 4.79
CA ASN A 539 -38.62 6.08 5.72
C ASN A 539 -40.05 6.20 5.15
N ARG A 540 -40.19 6.57 3.87
CA ARG A 540 -41.51 6.66 3.22
C ARG A 540 -42.21 5.31 3.12
N LEU A 541 -41.47 4.22 2.87
CA LEU A 541 -42.00 2.85 2.91
C LEU A 541 -42.51 2.46 4.31
N ASN A 542 -41.79 2.87 5.36
CA ASN A 542 -42.17 2.56 6.74
C ASN A 542 -43.35 3.43 7.24
N GLU A 543 -43.50 4.65 6.72
CA GLU A 543 -44.67 5.51 6.98
C GLU A 543 -45.92 4.99 6.25
N ASN A 544 -45.75 4.44 5.05
CA ASN A 544 -46.82 3.94 4.19
C ASN A 544 -46.87 2.40 4.19
N VAL A 545 -47.00 1.78 5.37
CA VAL A 545 -47.12 0.31 5.48
C VAL A 545 -48.37 -0.14 4.72
N SER A 546 -48.19 -0.59 3.48
CA SER A 546 -49.25 -1.15 2.65
C SER A 546 -49.78 -2.42 3.32
N LYS A 547 -51.10 -2.59 3.38
CA LYS A 547 -51.67 -3.89 3.77
C LYS A 547 -51.33 -4.88 2.65
N ASN A 548 -50.88 -6.09 3.00
CA ASN A 548 -50.49 -7.12 2.03
C ASN A 548 -51.47 -7.18 0.84
N GLY A 549 -51.01 -6.79 -0.36
CA GLY A 549 -51.77 -6.82 -1.61
C GLY A 549 -52.14 -5.47 -2.23
N ASP A 550 -51.93 -4.33 -1.56
CA ASP A 550 -52.21 -2.99 -2.12
C ASP A 550 -51.00 -2.42 -2.89
N LYS A 551 -51.22 -1.92 -4.12
CA LYS A 551 -50.20 -1.23 -4.95
C LYS A 551 -49.60 -0.05 -4.19
N GLN A 552 -48.27 0.09 -4.26
CA GLN A 552 -47.57 1.22 -3.65
C GLN A 552 -48.08 2.56 -4.21
N PRO A 553 -48.08 3.65 -3.42
CA PRO A 553 -48.42 4.98 -3.92
C PRO A 553 -47.57 5.38 -5.13
N GLU A 554 -48.16 6.07 -6.10
CA GLU A 554 -47.49 6.45 -7.36
C GLU A 554 -46.22 7.28 -7.13
N PHE A 555 -46.23 8.21 -6.16
CA PHE A 555 -45.03 8.99 -5.82
C PHE A 555 -43.87 8.09 -5.37
N LEU A 556 -44.16 7.00 -4.65
CA LEU A 556 -43.15 6.05 -4.19
C LEU A 556 -42.60 5.21 -5.34
N ILE A 557 -43.46 4.83 -6.31
CA ILE A 557 -43.04 4.18 -7.55
C ILE A 557 -42.07 5.09 -8.32
N VAL A 558 -42.37 6.39 -8.42
CA VAL A 558 -41.48 7.38 -9.05
C VAL A 558 -40.13 7.47 -8.33
N LEU A 559 -40.12 7.49 -6.98
CA LEU A 559 -38.87 7.49 -6.21
C LEU A 559 -38.07 6.19 -6.41
N LEU A 560 -38.71 5.03 -6.46
CA LEU A 560 -38.06 3.75 -6.72
C LEU A 560 -37.45 3.69 -8.12
N LYS A 561 -38.18 4.14 -9.16
CA LYS A 561 -37.64 4.28 -10.53
C LYS A 561 -36.47 5.26 -10.57
N SER A 562 -36.59 6.39 -9.88
CA SER A 562 -35.51 7.38 -9.74
C SER A 562 -34.26 6.80 -9.09
N LEU A 563 -34.41 5.87 -8.14
CA LEU A 563 -33.29 5.17 -7.52
C LEU A 563 -32.52 4.35 -8.56
N THR A 564 -33.21 3.64 -9.46
CA THR A 564 -32.58 2.90 -10.56
C THR A 564 -31.82 3.81 -11.52
N HIS A 565 -32.36 4.98 -11.85
CA HIS A 565 -31.65 5.97 -12.66
C HIS A 565 -30.41 6.54 -11.95
N LEU A 566 -30.50 6.77 -10.63
CA LEU A 566 -29.38 7.25 -9.82
C LEU A 566 -28.25 6.22 -9.73
N THR A 567 -28.58 4.94 -9.53
CA THR A 567 -27.60 3.84 -9.39
C THR A 567 -27.13 3.25 -10.71
N GLN A 568 -27.88 3.49 -11.80
CA GLN A 568 -27.73 2.84 -13.11
C GLN A 568 -27.87 1.31 -13.05
N THR A 569 -28.61 0.78 -12.06
CA THR A 569 -28.79 -0.65 -11.85
C THR A 569 -30.02 -1.17 -12.61
N TYR A 570 -29.99 -1.09 -13.94
CA TYR A 570 -31.05 -1.62 -14.80
C TYR A 570 -31.06 -3.17 -14.79
N PRO A 571 -32.23 -3.82 -14.95
CA PRO A 571 -33.57 -3.22 -15.12
C PRO A 571 -34.15 -2.59 -13.83
N GLY A 572 -33.70 -3.04 -12.64
CA GLY A 572 -34.05 -2.44 -11.35
C GLY A 572 -35.56 -2.26 -11.14
N PHE A 573 -35.97 -1.07 -10.71
CA PHE A 573 -37.37 -0.67 -10.58
C PHE A 573 -37.96 -0.07 -11.87
N VAL A 574 -37.17 0.08 -12.93
CA VAL A 574 -37.70 0.53 -14.23
C VAL A 574 -38.33 -0.65 -14.96
N GLY A 575 -37.78 -1.85 -14.76
CA GLY A 575 -38.26 -3.07 -15.36
C GLY A 575 -37.61 -3.39 -16.70
N ASP A 576 -37.84 -4.61 -17.17
CA ASP A 576 -37.59 -5.03 -18.54
C ASP A 576 -38.93 -5.49 -19.12
N GLU A 577 -39.41 -4.82 -20.17
CA GLU A 577 -40.68 -5.17 -20.83
C GLU A 577 -40.50 -6.36 -21.81
N ASP A 578 -39.25 -6.67 -22.20
CA ASP A 578 -38.91 -7.70 -23.18
C ASP A 578 -38.49 -9.05 -22.52
N ASP A 579 -38.33 -9.10 -21.19
CA ASP A 579 -37.96 -10.32 -20.45
C ASP A 579 -39.18 -10.93 -19.74
N GLU A 580 -39.75 -12.01 -20.31
CA GLU A 580 -40.88 -12.75 -19.73
C GLU A 580 -40.58 -13.36 -18.33
N GLN A 581 -39.31 -13.42 -17.90
CA GLN A 581 -38.93 -13.89 -16.56
C GLN A 581 -38.92 -12.78 -15.50
N PHE A 582 -39.00 -11.51 -15.91
CA PHE A 582 -38.88 -10.37 -15.01
C PHE A 582 -40.28 -9.85 -14.62
N ASP A 583 -40.76 -10.28 -13.45
CA ASP A 583 -42.04 -9.83 -12.90
C ASP A 583 -41.94 -8.41 -12.32
N ASN A 584 -42.25 -7.43 -13.18
CA ASN A 584 -42.25 -6.01 -12.84
C ASN A 584 -43.22 -5.67 -11.70
N GLU A 585 -44.38 -6.35 -11.60
CA GLU A 585 -45.36 -6.04 -10.56
C GLU A 585 -44.89 -6.58 -9.19
N ALA A 586 -44.29 -7.77 -9.13
CA ALA A 586 -43.79 -8.37 -7.89
C ALA A 586 -42.70 -7.53 -7.19
N ILE A 587 -41.85 -6.83 -7.95
CA ILE A 587 -40.80 -5.97 -7.38
C ILE A 587 -41.40 -4.75 -6.66
N PHE A 588 -42.51 -4.21 -7.15
CA PHE A 588 -43.21 -3.12 -6.48
C PHE A 588 -44.08 -3.60 -5.31
N GLU A 589 -44.54 -4.85 -5.32
CA GLU A 589 -45.20 -5.47 -4.17
C GLU A 589 -44.22 -5.64 -2.99
N ASN A 590 -42.97 -6.03 -3.27
CA ASN A 590 -41.92 -6.18 -2.25
C ASN A 590 -40.61 -5.45 -2.62
N PRO A 591 -40.58 -4.10 -2.55
CA PRO A 591 -39.41 -3.32 -2.95
C PRO A 591 -38.21 -3.51 -2.01
N ILE A 592 -38.44 -4.00 -0.78
CA ILE A 592 -37.40 -4.19 0.24
C ILE A 592 -36.32 -5.17 -0.23
N ALA A 593 -36.70 -6.23 -0.95
CA ALA A 593 -35.73 -7.22 -1.44
C ALA A 593 -34.70 -6.59 -2.40
N GLU A 594 -35.17 -5.82 -3.37
CA GLU A 594 -34.31 -5.14 -4.34
C GLU A 594 -33.51 -4.00 -3.70
N LEU A 595 -34.10 -3.25 -2.77
CA LEU A 595 -33.40 -2.22 -1.98
C LEU A 595 -32.24 -2.83 -1.18
N LEU A 596 -32.40 -4.05 -0.65
CA LEU A 596 -31.33 -4.72 0.10
C LEU A 596 -30.20 -5.21 -0.80
N LEU A 597 -30.49 -5.65 -2.02
CA LEU A 597 -29.46 -5.93 -3.02
C LEU A 597 -28.65 -4.66 -3.34
N LEU A 598 -29.33 -3.52 -3.47
CA LEU A 598 -28.67 -2.22 -3.66
C LEU A 598 -27.84 -1.76 -2.45
N ILE A 599 -28.04 -2.33 -1.27
CA ILE A 599 -27.24 -1.99 -0.08
C ILE A 599 -26.10 -2.98 0.11
N ASN A 600 -26.38 -4.28 0.08
CA ASN A 600 -25.48 -5.30 0.62
C ASN A 600 -24.67 -6.07 -0.44
N ASP A 601 -25.10 -6.07 -1.71
CA ASP A 601 -24.51 -6.93 -2.73
C ASP A 601 -23.18 -6.37 -3.26
N PRO A 602 -22.03 -7.04 -3.06
CA PRO A 602 -20.74 -6.60 -3.60
C PRO A 602 -20.60 -6.84 -5.11
N GLY A 603 -21.43 -7.68 -5.73
CA GLY A 603 -21.38 -7.97 -7.17
C GLY A 603 -22.20 -6.99 -8.02
N LYS A 604 -23.18 -6.32 -7.43
CA LYS A 604 -24.07 -5.38 -8.13
C LYS A 604 -23.42 -4.00 -8.24
N ALA A 605 -22.90 -3.68 -9.43
CA ALA A 605 -22.33 -2.36 -9.72
C ALA A 605 -23.37 -1.27 -9.43
N GLY A 606 -22.99 -0.24 -8.66
CA GLY A 606 -23.90 0.83 -8.22
C GLY A 606 -24.51 0.62 -6.84
N SER A 607 -24.38 -0.56 -6.22
CA SER A 607 -24.79 -0.78 -4.82
C SER A 607 -23.92 0.02 -3.82
N VAL A 608 -24.41 0.20 -2.59
CA VAL A 608 -23.67 0.89 -1.51
C VAL A 608 -22.37 0.13 -1.19
N VAL A 609 -22.44 -1.19 -0.99
CA VAL A 609 -21.26 -2.02 -0.71
C VAL A 609 -20.27 -2.02 -1.87
N TYR A 610 -20.74 -2.09 -3.13
CA TYR A 610 -19.86 -2.02 -4.31
C TYR A 610 -19.14 -0.67 -4.40
N ASN A 611 -19.87 0.44 -4.23
CA ASN A 611 -19.30 1.78 -4.26
C ASN A 611 -18.30 2.00 -3.12
N LEU A 612 -18.59 1.49 -1.91
CA LEU A 612 -17.66 1.56 -0.79
C LEU A 612 -16.40 0.71 -0.99
N GLN A 613 -16.53 -0.49 -1.53
CA GLN A 613 -15.39 -1.33 -1.84
C GLN A 613 -14.51 -0.68 -2.92
N SER A 614 -15.12 -0.09 -3.94
CA SER A 614 -14.43 0.70 -4.97
C SER A 614 -13.75 1.93 -4.39
N LEU A 615 -14.42 2.66 -3.48
CA LEU A 615 -13.87 3.83 -2.78
C LEU A 615 -12.63 3.43 -1.97
N LEU A 616 -12.73 2.39 -1.15
CA LEU A 616 -11.62 1.91 -0.32
C LEU A 616 -10.44 1.40 -1.15
N ASN A 617 -10.72 0.68 -2.25
CA ASN A 617 -9.68 0.28 -3.19
C ASN A 617 -8.95 1.50 -3.77
N THR A 618 -9.69 2.53 -4.18
CA THR A 618 -9.13 3.78 -4.75
C THR A 618 -8.34 4.56 -3.69
N ILE A 619 -8.86 4.66 -2.46
CA ILE A 619 -8.16 5.26 -1.30
C ILE A 619 -6.82 4.54 -1.06
N ASN A 620 -6.79 3.22 -1.14
CA ASN A 620 -5.58 2.43 -0.93
C ASN A 620 -4.52 2.66 -2.02
N GLN A 621 -4.92 3.03 -3.24
CA GLN A 621 -3.98 3.34 -4.35
C GLN A 621 -3.19 4.64 -4.14
N VAL A 622 -3.68 5.55 -3.31
CA VAL A 622 -3.06 6.86 -2.97
C VAL A 622 -2.75 6.98 -1.48
N SER A 623 -2.37 5.86 -0.87
CA SER A 623 -2.20 5.71 0.58
C SER A 623 -1.20 6.70 1.22
N GLU A 624 -0.27 7.24 0.43
CA GLU A 624 0.71 8.24 0.80
C GLU A 624 0.11 9.63 1.03
N LYS A 625 -1.10 9.89 0.52
CA LYS A 625 -1.81 11.17 0.70
C LYS A 625 -2.57 11.25 2.03
N TRP A 626 -2.72 10.13 2.74
CA TRP A 626 -3.52 10.05 3.96
C TRP A 626 -2.64 10.09 5.21
N ASN A 627 -2.82 11.14 6.01
CA ASN A 627 -2.22 11.23 7.34
C ASN A 627 -2.82 10.19 8.30
N HIS A 628 -2.24 10.09 9.50
CA HIS A 628 -2.67 9.13 10.52
C HIS A 628 -4.14 9.27 10.93
N ASP A 629 -4.67 10.49 11.05
CA ASP A 629 -6.06 10.72 11.45
C ASP A 629 -7.04 10.33 10.34
N THR A 630 -6.71 10.63 9.07
CA THR A 630 -7.49 10.17 7.91
C THR A 630 -7.52 8.65 7.86
N ARG A 631 -6.39 7.96 8.09
CA ARG A 631 -6.33 6.49 8.13
C ARG A 631 -7.21 5.89 9.22
N ARG A 632 -7.26 6.51 10.40
CA ARG A 632 -8.20 6.09 11.47
C ARG A 632 -9.64 6.16 11.01
N ILE A 633 -10.03 7.21 10.28
CA ILE A 633 -11.39 7.34 9.76
C ILE A 633 -11.65 6.34 8.63
N ILE A 634 -10.68 6.07 7.75
CA ILE A 634 -10.78 5.03 6.72
C ILE A 634 -11.07 3.67 7.35
N ASN A 635 -10.36 3.29 8.41
CA ASN A 635 -10.65 2.05 9.15
C ASN A 635 -12.10 2.00 9.67
N LEU A 636 -12.66 3.13 10.10
CA LEU A 636 -14.07 3.19 10.50
C LEU A 636 -15.00 3.02 9.30
N VAL A 637 -14.66 3.53 8.12
CA VAL A 637 -15.42 3.29 6.88
C VAL A 637 -15.36 1.81 6.48
N GLU A 638 -14.21 1.16 6.61
CA GLU A 638 -14.05 -0.29 6.41
C GLU A 638 -14.93 -1.11 7.37
N ASP A 639 -14.99 -0.73 8.65
CA ASP A 639 -15.92 -1.36 9.61
C ASP A 639 -17.39 -1.23 9.16
N SER A 640 -17.75 -0.09 8.53
CA SER A 640 -19.10 0.09 7.98
C SER A 640 -19.36 -0.85 6.80
N LEU A 641 -18.37 -1.04 5.92
CA LEU A 641 -18.48 -1.99 4.80
C LEU A 641 -18.78 -3.40 5.32
N PHE A 642 -18.04 -3.87 6.33
CA PHE A 642 -18.26 -5.19 6.93
C PHE A 642 -19.63 -5.31 7.60
N THR A 643 -20.09 -4.24 8.26
CA THR A 643 -21.41 -4.20 8.89
C THR A 643 -22.52 -4.31 7.84
N LEU A 644 -22.42 -3.54 6.76
CA LEU A 644 -23.41 -3.53 5.68
C LEU A 644 -23.49 -4.88 4.97
N LYS A 645 -22.35 -5.51 4.63
CA LYS A 645 -22.31 -6.87 4.04
C LYS A 645 -23.07 -7.92 4.86
N LYS A 646 -23.21 -7.73 6.17
CA LYS A 646 -23.86 -8.67 7.11
C LYS A 646 -25.26 -8.25 7.54
N THR A 647 -25.79 -7.15 7.04
CA THR A 647 -27.06 -6.61 7.50
C THR A 647 -28.22 -7.44 6.94
N ASN A 648 -29.07 -8.03 7.80
CA ASN A 648 -30.20 -8.86 7.38
C ASN A 648 -31.55 -8.10 7.37
N THR A 649 -32.49 -8.64 6.59
CA THR A 649 -33.81 -8.15 6.19
C THR A 649 -34.80 -7.83 7.32
N ASN A 650 -34.67 -8.45 8.49
CA ASN A 650 -35.80 -8.51 9.44
C ASN A 650 -36.08 -7.20 10.20
N ASN A 651 -35.25 -6.17 10.05
CA ASN A 651 -35.47 -4.88 10.70
C ASN A 651 -34.91 -3.71 9.88
N ILE A 652 -35.80 -2.97 9.20
CA ILE A 652 -35.47 -1.76 8.43
C ILE A 652 -34.73 -0.72 9.31
N ASN A 653 -35.04 -0.64 10.61
CA ASN A 653 -34.36 0.29 11.51
C ASN A 653 -32.87 -0.05 11.68
N HIS A 654 -32.49 -1.34 11.61
CA HIS A 654 -31.09 -1.72 11.66
C HIS A 654 -30.34 -1.29 10.39
N VAL A 655 -31.00 -1.42 9.23
CA VAL A 655 -30.47 -0.94 7.94
C VAL A 655 -30.27 0.57 7.99
N ASN A 656 -31.30 1.32 8.42
CA ASN A 656 -31.22 2.77 8.58
C ASN A 656 -30.10 3.20 9.54
N HIS A 657 -29.93 2.51 10.67
CA HIS A 657 -28.84 2.79 11.61
C HIS A 657 -27.45 2.52 10.99
N ALA A 658 -27.29 1.45 10.21
CA ALA A 658 -26.04 1.16 9.51
C ALA A 658 -25.71 2.23 8.45
N LEU A 659 -26.72 2.67 7.69
CA LEU A 659 -26.60 3.76 6.71
C LEU A 659 -26.30 5.12 7.37
N ASP A 660 -26.88 5.41 8.53
CA ASP A 660 -26.60 6.61 9.32
C ASP A 660 -25.17 6.63 9.85
N LYS A 661 -24.72 5.49 10.39
CA LYS A 661 -23.34 5.33 10.85
C LYS A 661 -22.35 5.50 9.70
N LEU A 662 -22.66 4.96 8.51
CA LEU A 662 -21.85 5.16 7.31
C LEU A 662 -21.76 6.64 6.94
N HIS A 663 -22.88 7.35 6.92
CA HIS A 663 -22.92 8.77 6.56
C HIS A 663 -22.04 9.63 7.48
N ILE A 664 -22.13 9.42 8.79
CA ILE A 664 -21.29 10.13 9.76
C ILE A 664 -19.81 9.86 9.48
N ARG A 665 -19.43 8.62 9.18
CA ARG A 665 -18.05 8.24 8.90
C ARG A 665 -17.53 8.84 7.58
N LEU A 666 -18.33 8.85 6.53
CA LEU A 666 -17.99 9.49 5.24
C LEU A 666 -17.90 11.02 5.38
N PHE A 667 -18.80 11.64 6.16
CA PHE A 667 -18.75 13.08 6.43
C PHE A 667 -17.50 13.45 7.24
N SER A 668 -17.15 12.66 8.26
CA SER A 668 -15.89 12.82 9.00
C SER A 668 -14.67 12.64 8.10
N PHE A 669 -14.68 11.65 7.20
CA PHE A 669 -13.61 11.43 6.23
C PHE A 669 -13.42 12.67 5.37
N TYR A 670 -14.52 13.14 4.76
CA TYR A 670 -14.52 14.32 3.90
C TYR A 670 -14.09 15.59 4.64
N GLY A 671 -14.63 15.83 5.84
CA GLY A 671 -14.25 16.98 6.66
C GLY A 671 -12.76 16.97 7.02
N ASN A 672 -12.22 15.81 7.38
CA ASN A 672 -10.81 15.68 7.73
C ASN A 672 -9.90 15.89 6.51
N ILE A 673 -10.20 15.29 5.35
CA ILE A 673 -9.40 15.52 4.15
C ILE A 673 -9.50 16.97 3.67
N PHE A 674 -10.67 17.60 3.82
CA PHE A 674 -10.84 19.00 3.47
C PHE A 674 -9.96 19.89 4.34
N GLU A 675 -9.81 19.62 5.64
CA GLU A 675 -8.92 20.43 6.49
C GLU A 675 -7.43 20.09 6.34
N THR A 676 -7.09 18.84 5.98
CA THR A 676 -5.70 18.36 6.06
C THR A 676 -4.96 18.24 4.73
N LEU A 677 -5.67 18.10 3.59
CA LEU A 677 -5.02 18.03 2.29
C LEU A 677 -4.45 19.39 1.85
N PRO A 678 -3.21 19.44 1.34
CA PRO A 678 -2.67 20.65 0.71
C PRO A 678 -3.58 21.14 -0.43
N ARG A 679 -3.66 22.46 -0.62
CA ARG A 679 -4.44 23.08 -1.71
C ARG A 679 -3.67 23.05 -3.02
N ASP A 680 -3.35 21.84 -3.47
CA ASP A 680 -2.65 21.54 -4.71
C ASP A 680 -3.59 20.89 -5.74
N ASN A 681 -3.02 20.49 -6.88
CA ASN A 681 -3.75 19.83 -7.96
C ASN A 681 -4.53 18.58 -7.48
N GLY A 682 -4.00 17.86 -6.48
CA GLY A 682 -4.65 16.66 -5.95
C GLY A 682 -5.94 16.99 -5.21
N PHE A 683 -5.94 18.04 -4.39
CA PHE A 683 -7.15 18.56 -3.75
C PHE A 683 -8.17 19.04 -4.79
N TYR A 684 -7.73 19.81 -5.79
CA TYR A 684 -8.63 20.35 -6.80
C TYR A 684 -9.27 19.26 -7.67
N LEU A 685 -8.54 18.20 -8.00
CA LEU A 685 -9.10 17.04 -8.72
C LEU A 685 -10.11 16.26 -7.89
N LEU A 686 -9.82 16.02 -6.61
CA LEU A 686 -10.76 15.38 -5.69
C LEU A 686 -12.07 16.17 -5.59
N GLU A 687 -11.96 17.48 -5.37
CA GLU A 687 -13.11 18.38 -5.30
C GLU A 687 -13.88 18.48 -6.61
N THR A 688 -13.17 18.47 -7.75
CA THR A 688 -13.77 18.45 -9.08
C THR A 688 -14.58 17.18 -9.29
N GLY A 689 -14.01 16.01 -8.96
CA GLY A 689 -14.72 14.73 -9.02
C GLY A 689 -15.99 14.74 -8.18
N LYS A 690 -15.89 15.18 -6.92
CA LYS A 690 -17.06 15.31 -6.03
C LYS A 690 -18.14 16.23 -6.62
N ASN A 691 -17.76 17.40 -7.14
CA ASN A 691 -18.72 18.35 -7.74
C ASN A 691 -19.40 17.77 -8.98
N VAL A 692 -18.63 17.13 -9.88
CA VAL A 692 -19.17 16.47 -11.07
C VAL A 692 -20.21 15.43 -10.69
N GLU A 693 -19.89 14.55 -9.74
CA GLU A 693 -20.83 13.51 -9.31
C GLU A 693 -22.08 14.09 -8.66
N ARG A 694 -21.93 15.13 -7.83
CA ARG A 694 -23.06 15.80 -7.17
C ARG A 694 -24.01 16.45 -8.18
N ILE A 695 -23.47 17.12 -9.19
CA ILE A 695 -24.27 17.73 -10.27
C ILE A 695 -25.02 16.65 -11.05
N LEU A 696 -24.33 15.58 -11.47
CA LEU A 696 -24.96 14.49 -12.23
C LEU A 696 -26.06 13.78 -11.42
N SER A 697 -25.83 13.53 -10.14
CA SER A 697 -26.81 12.97 -9.21
C SER A 697 -28.06 13.86 -9.11
N LEU A 698 -27.88 15.17 -8.89
CA LEU A 698 -28.98 16.12 -8.83
C LEU A 698 -29.80 16.13 -10.12
N LEU A 699 -29.14 16.19 -11.28
CA LEU A 699 -29.80 16.20 -12.58
C LEU A 699 -30.59 14.91 -12.82
N ASN A 700 -30.00 13.75 -12.54
CA ASN A 700 -30.66 12.45 -12.73
C ASN A 700 -31.93 12.32 -11.88
N VAL A 701 -31.81 12.59 -10.58
CA VAL A 701 -32.94 12.46 -9.65
C VAL A 701 -34.03 13.49 -9.98
N PHE A 702 -33.67 14.73 -10.35
CA PHE A 702 -34.65 15.75 -10.70
C PHE A 702 -35.40 15.40 -12.00
N ARG A 703 -34.70 14.96 -13.05
CA ARG A 703 -35.31 14.53 -14.32
C ARG A 703 -36.23 13.34 -14.12
N SER A 704 -35.77 12.29 -13.44
CA SER A 704 -36.57 11.08 -13.23
C SER A 704 -37.83 11.34 -12.39
N THR A 705 -37.83 12.40 -11.57
CA THR A 705 -38.93 12.74 -10.68
C THR A 705 -39.95 13.69 -11.31
N PHE A 706 -39.50 14.69 -12.08
CA PHE A 706 -40.37 15.80 -12.53
C PHE A 706 -40.58 15.90 -14.05
N ASN A 707 -40.04 14.98 -14.86
CA ASN A 707 -40.28 15.01 -16.30
C ASN A 707 -41.76 14.85 -16.68
N TYR A 708 -42.55 14.15 -15.88
CA TYR A 708 -43.99 14.01 -16.08
C TYR A 708 -44.75 14.78 -15.01
N LYS A 709 -45.77 15.52 -15.41
CA LYS A 709 -46.70 16.19 -14.50
C LYS A 709 -47.55 15.15 -13.79
N LYS A 710 -47.58 15.25 -12.46
CA LYS A 710 -48.37 14.39 -11.57
C LYS A 710 -49.43 15.20 -10.84
N ASN A 711 -50.23 14.53 -10.01
CA ASN A 711 -51.22 15.21 -9.18
C ASN A 711 -50.52 16.13 -8.16
N GLU A 712 -51.18 17.24 -7.77
CA GLU A 712 -50.55 18.26 -6.91
C GLU A 712 -50.05 17.70 -5.56
N GLU A 713 -50.79 16.78 -4.95
CA GLU A 713 -50.39 16.12 -3.69
C GLU A 713 -49.14 15.24 -3.87
N GLU A 714 -49.05 14.51 -4.98
CA GLU A 714 -47.89 13.66 -5.29
C GLU A 714 -46.67 14.51 -5.60
N GLU A 715 -46.81 15.58 -6.40
CA GLU A 715 -45.72 16.50 -6.67
C GLU A 715 -45.22 17.19 -5.40
N ALA A 716 -46.09 17.50 -4.44
CA ALA A 716 -45.68 18.04 -3.14
C ALA A 716 -44.80 17.08 -2.34
N LEU A 717 -45.16 15.79 -2.30
CA LEU A 717 -44.36 14.76 -1.63
C LEU A 717 -43.01 14.53 -2.34
N LEU A 718 -43.00 14.55 -3.68
CA LEU A 718 -41.78 14.45 -4.48
C LEU A 718 -40.87 15.67 -4.26
N MET A 719 -41.43 16.89 -4.24
CA MET A 719 -40.70 18.12 -3.94
C MET A 719 -40.05 18.06 -2.55
N GLU A 720 -40.79 17.60 -1.54
CA GLU A 720 -40.23 17.42 -0.20
C GLU A 720 -39.07 16.41 -0.19
N ALA A 721 -39.23 15.25 -0.85
CA ALA A 721 -38.17 14.24 -0.96
C ALA A 721 -36.90 14.79 -1.64
N ILE A 722 -37.05 15.56 -2.73
CA ILE A 722 -35.91 16.13 -3.46
C ILE A 722 -35.20 17.21 -2.65
N LEU A 723 -35.96 18.07 -1.97
CA LEU A 723 -35.42 19.08 -1.07
C LEU A 723 -34.72 18.44 0.14
N GLU A 724 -35.23 17.32 0.65
CA GLU A 724 -34.58 16.56 1.73
C GLU A 724 -33.27 15.92 1.25
N ASN A 725 -33.29 15.27 0.08
CA ASN A 725 -32.12 14.60 -0.51
C ASN A 725 -30.91 15.54 -0.68
N HIS A 726 -31.17 16.81 -0.98
CA HIS A 726 -30.15 17.84 -1.20
C HIS A 726 -29.97 18.79 -0.01
N HIS A 727 -30.51 18.46 1.16
CA HIS A 727 -30.40 19.27 2.39
C HIS A 727 -30.96 20.72 2.26
N LEU A 728 -31.91 20.94 1.36
CA LEU A 728 -32.52 22.25 1.08
C LEU A 728 -33.86 22.45 1.80
N LEU A 729 -34.52 21.39 2.30
CA LEU A 729 -35.88 21.47 2.84
C LEU A 729 -36.06 22.50 3.97
N SER A 730 -35.14 22.56 4.93
CA SER A 730 -35.21 23.51 6.04
C SER A 730 -35.14 24.96 5.55
N GLN A 731 -34.19 25.24 4.65
CA GLN A 731 -34.03 26.57 4.06
C GLN A 731 -35.21 26.95 3.16
N TYR A 732 -35.74 25.98 2.40
CA TYR A 732 -36.93 26.18 1.59
C TYR A 732 -38.12 26.60 2.46
N ARG A 733 -38.38 25.87 3.56
CA ARG A 733 -39.45 26.20 4.51
C ARG A 733 -39.26 27.57 5.15
N HIS A 734 -38.03 27.97 5.41
CA HIS A 734 -37.72 29.31 5.95
C HIS A 734 -38.07 30.43 4.95
N ILE A 735 -37.65 30.27 3.69
CA ILE A 735 -37.81 31.27 2.62
C ILE A 735 -39.24 31.32 2.10
N TYR A 736 -39.81 30.17 1.73
CA TYR A 736 -41.12 30.04 1.06
C TYR A 736 -42.28 29.70 2.01
N LYS A 737 -42.06 29.76 3.34
CA LYS A 737 -43.08 29.56 4.39
C LYS A 737 -43.89 28.26 4.23
N SER A 738 -43.19 27.18 3.86
CA SER A 738 -43.76 25.84 3.63
C SER A 738 -44.79 25.74 2.48
N HIS A 739 -44.92 26.76 1.63
CA HIS A 739 -45.71 26.64 0.41
C HIS A 739 -44.87 25.93 -0.67
N LEU A 740 -45.20 24.67 -0.97
CA LEU A 740 -44.51 23.87 -1.98
C LEU A 740 -45.07 24.21 -3.36
N SER A 741 -44.22 24.75 -4.23
CA SER A 741 -44.54 24.97 -5.64
C SER A 741 -43.34 24.60 -6.48
N LEU A 742 -43.56 23.90 -7.60
CA LEU A 742 -42.47 23.42 -8.44
C LEU A 742 -41.61 24.59 -8.96
N LYS A 743 -42.24 25.73 -9.26
CA LYS A 743 -41.55 26.97 -9.62
C LYS A 743 -40.57 27.43 -8.54
N ALA A 744 -40.99 27.48 -7.28
CA ALA A 744 -40.12 27.88 -6.18
C ALA A 744 -39.00 26.86 -5.94
N VAL A 745 -39.28 25.56 -6.09
CA VAL A 745 -38.27 24.51 -6.00
C VAL A 745 -37.23 24.65 -7.11
N ILE A 746 -37.64 24.85 -8.36
CA ILE A 746 -36.73 25.10 -9.49
C ILE A 746 -35.87 26.34 -9.23
N ASN A 747 -36.47 27.45 -8.81
CA ASN A 747 -35.73 28.68 -8.49
C ASN A 747 -34.68 28.44 -7.40
N MET A 748 -35.02 27.71 -6.34
CA MET A 748 -34.08 27.44 -5.26
C MET A 748 -33.01 26.42 -5.66
N VAL A 749 -33.40 25.29 -6.25
CA VAL A 749 -32.49 24.18 -6.57
C VAL A 749 -31.54 24.56 -7.72
N PHE A 750 -32.01 25.33 -8.71
CA PHE A 750 -31.20 25.66 -9.88
C PHE A 750 -30.52 27.02 -9.82
N LEU A 751 -31.19 28.08 -9.33
CA LEU A 751 -30.71 29.46 -9.50
C LEU A 751 -30.05 30.07 -8.26
N GLU A 752 -30.36 29.59 -7.05
CA GLU A 752 -29.78 30.15 -5.82
C GLU A 752 -28.26 29.91 -5.78
N LYS A 753 -27.49 30.93 -5.41
CA LYS A 753 -26.02 30.92 -5.49
C LYS A 753 -25.32 30.78 -4.15
N ASN A 754 -26.04 30.91 -3.04
CA ASN A 754 -25.43 30.91 -1.71
C ASN A 754 -25.63 29.58 -0.95
N LEU A 755 -26.19 28.56 -1.61
CA LEU A 755 -26.49 27.27 -1.00
C LEU A 755 -25.61 26.16 -1.61
N PRO A 756 -24.88 25.37 -0.80
CA PRO A 756 -23.88 24.43 -1.33
C PRO A 756 -24.37 23.28 -2.23
N TYR A 757 -25.68 23.02 -2.25
CA TYR A 757 -26.29 21.90 -2.99
C TYR A 757 -27.11 22.36 -4.20
N THR A 758 -27.07 23.64 -4.55
CA THR A 758 -27.80 24.17 -5.70
C THR A 758 -26.94 24.12 -6.96
N LEU A 759 -27.59 23.96 -8.10
CA LEU A 759 -26.91 23.74 -9.37
C LEU A 759 -26.02 24.93 -9.77
N ALA A 760 -26.50 26.16 -9.60
CA ALA A 760 -25.70 27.36 -9.87
C ALA A 760 -24.43 27.44 -9.00
N PHE A 761 -24.53 27.16 -7.69
CA PHE A 761 -23.37 27.15 -6.80
C PHE A 761 -22.37 26.07 -7.23
N LEU A 762 -22.84 24.85 -7.49
CA LEU A 762 -22.00 23.72 -7.88
C LEU A 762 -21.26 23.95 -9.21
N LEU A 763 -21.92 24.58 -10.19
CA LEU A 763 -21.31 24.93 -11.47
C LEU A 763 -20.26 26.05 -11.33
N ASP A 764 -20.52 27.04 -10.47
CA ASP A 764 -19.56 28.11 -10.19
C ASP A 764 -18.33 27.56 -9.43
N THR A 765 -18.51 26.66 -8.45
CA THR A 765 -17.40 25.98 -7.77
C THR A 765 -16.62 25.06 -8.70
N LEU A 766 -17.30 24.29 -9.56
CA LEU A 766 -16.65 23.45 -10.56
C LEU A 766 -15.77 24.29 -11.50
N THR A 767 -16.29 25.41 -12.00
CA THR A 767 -15.52 26.33 -12.87
C THR A 767 -14.28 26.88 -12.16
N ASN A 768 -14.42 27.24 -10.88
CA ASN A 768 -13.29 27.73 -10.06
C ASN A 768 -12.21 26.66 -9.87
N TYR A 769 -12.57 25.40 -9.60
CA TYR A 769 -11.61 24.32 -9.43
C TYR A 769 -10.90 23.95 -10.73
N LEU A 770 -11.63 23.90 -11.84
CA LEU A 770 -11.04 23.64 -13.16
C LEU A 770 -10.00 24.69 -13.54
N ALA A 771 -10.25 25.96 -13.21
CA ALA A 771 -9.31 27.06 -13.48
C ALA A 771 -7.99 26.98 -12.67
N LYS A 772 -7.94 26.15 -11.62
CA LYS A 772 -6.74 25.92 -10.79
C LYS A 772 -5.87 24.76 -11.28
N LEU A 773 -6.38 23.92 -12.19
CA LEU A 773 -5.63 22.79 -12.73
C LEU A 773 -4.62 23.26 -13.80
N PRO A 774 -3.52 22.52 -14.00
CA PRO A 774 -2.45 22.90 -14.94
C PRO A 774 -2.96 22.95 -16.38
N LYS A 775 -2.61 24.03 -17.10
CA LYS A 775 -3.03 24.22 -18.49
C LYS A 775 -1.91 23.76 -19.43
N THR A 776 -2.26 22.87 -20.37
CA THR A 776 -1.33 22.37 -21.40
C THR A 776 -1.21 23.29 -22.63
N ASN A 777 -2.10 24.28 -22.76
CA ASN A 777 -2.15 25.24 -23.87
C ASN A 777 -1.88 26.67 -23.36
N ASP A 778 -1.84 27.63 -24.29
CA ASP A 778 -1.83 29.09 -24.03
C ASP A 778 -2.59 29.43 -22.73
N PRO A 779 -1.91 29.95 -21.69
CA PRO A 779 -2.48 30.14 -20.35
C PRO A 779 -3.71 31.08 -20.36
N HIS A 780 -3.87 31.88 -21.41
CA HIS A 780 -5.00 32.78 -21.59
C HIS A 780 -6.26 32.11 -22.16
N ARG A 781 -6.19 30.85 -22.62
CA ARG A 781 -7.33 30.12 -23.20
C ARG A 781 -7.99 29.18 -22.19
N LEU A 782 -9.31 29.03 -22.32
CA LEU A 782 -10.09 28.04 -21.58
C LEU A 782 -9.93 26.65 -22.24
N SER A 783 -9.69 25.64 -21.41
CA SER A 783 -9.77 24.22 -21.75
C SER A 783 -11.20 23.81 -22.17
N ILE A 784 -11.35 22.63 -22.76
CA ILE A 784 -12.66 22.11 -23.16
C ILE A 784 -13.54 21.87 -21.92
N ALA A 785 -12.94 21.42 -20.81
CA ALA A 785 -13.63 21.27 -19.53
C ALA A 785 -14.12 22.62 -18.99
N GLU A 786 -13.27 23.64 -18.95
CA GLU A 786 -13.67 24.99 -18.50
C GLU A 786 -14.79 25.57 -19.39
N LYS A 787 -14.69 25.41 -20.71
CA LYS A 787 -15.75 25.85 -21.65
C LYS A 787 -17.08 25.14 -21.40
N SER A 788 -17.05 23.83 -21.19
CA SER A 788 -18.26 23.03 -20.96
C SER A 788 -18.93 23.40 -19.63
N ALA A 789 -18.13 23.60 -18.58
CA ALA A 789 -18.64 24.06 -17.29
C ALA A 789 -19.23 25.48 -17.36
N LEU A 790 -18.58 26.38 -18.10
CA LEU A 790 -19.07 27.75 -18.32
C LEU A 790 -20.37 27.77 -19.14
N GLU A 791 -20.47 26.96 -20.18
CA GLU A 791 -21.69 26.81 -20.98
C GLU A 791 -22.84 26.28 -20.11
N ALA A 792 -22.60 25.25 -19.30
CA ALA A 792 -23.57 24.71 -18.36
C ALA A 792 -24.02 25.76 -17.33
N SER A 793 -23.08 26.50 -16.74
CA SER A 793 -23.37 27.61 -15.81
C SER A 793 -24.23 28.69 -16.47
N THR A 794 -23.95 29.02 -17.73
CA THR A 794 -24.71 30.01 -18.49
C THR A 794 -26.13 29.52 -18.78
N LEU A 795 -26.31 28.28 -19.24
CA LEU A 795 -27.63 27.68 -19.47
C LEU A 795 -28.48 27.74 -18.20
N VAL A 796 -27.92 27.31 -17.06
CA VAL A 796 -28.64 27.31 -15.78
C VAL A 796 -29.02 28.71 -15.34
N LYS A 797 -28.12 29.70 -15.49
CA LYS A 797 -28.40 31.10 -15.13
C LYS A 797 -29.45 31.78 -16.01
N LEU A 798 -29.74 31.23 -17.19
CA LEU A 798 -30.73 31.74 -18.14
C LEU A 798 -32.08 31.01 -18.04
N ILE A 799 -32.22 30.02 -17.16
CA ILE A 799 -33.46 29.29 -16.96
C ILE A 799 -34.59 30.23 -16.53
N ASP A 800 -35.74 30.07 -17.16
CA ASP A 800 -37.02 30.60 -16.69
C ASP A 800 -37.88 29.45 -16.13
N ALA A 801 -38.14 29.48 -14.83
CA ALA A 801 -38.92 28.45 -14.16
C ALA A 801 -40.37 28.39 -14.67
N ASP A 802 -40.95 29.48 -15.18
CA ASP A 802 -42.31 29.47 -15.74
C ASP A 802 -42.39 28.70 -17.06
N ILE A 803 -41.28 28.62 -17.81
CA ILE A 803 -41.20 27.84 -19.05
C ILE A 803 -40.98 26.36 -18.71
N LEU A 804 -40.07 26.07 -17.77
CA LEU A 804 -39.71 24.68 -17.44
C LEU A 804 -40.84 23.86 -16.80
N ILE A 805 -41.79 24.51 -16.11
CA ILE A 805 -42.92 23.79 -15.49
C ILE A 805 -44.03 23.42 -16.48
N GLN A 806 -44.01 23.96 -17.70
CA GLN A 806 -45.03 23.69 -18.71
C GLN A 806 -44.94 22.24 -19.15
N ALA A 807 -46.09 21.57 -19.11
CA ALA A 807 -46.24 20.19 -19.56
C ALA A 807 -47.13 20.18 -20.80
N ASP A 808 -46.82 19.31 -21.75
CA ASP A 808 -47.69 19.04 -22.89
C ASP A 808 -49.03 18.47 -22.42
N ASP A 809 -50.14 19.02 -22.90
CA ASP A 809 -51.48 18.67 -22.41
C ASP A 809 -51.85 17.20 -22.66
N ALA A 810 -51.30 16.57 -23.72
CA ALA A 810 -51.63 15.20 -24.09
C ALA A 810 -50.77 14.16 -23.38
N THR A 811 -49.47 14.41 -23.28
CA THR A 811 -48.48 13.48 -22.72
C THR A 811 -48.14 13.77 -21.26
N GLN A 812 -48.52 14.94 -20.76
CA GLN A 812 -48.13 15.48 -19.46
C GLN A 812 -46.60 15.58 -19.28
N PHE A 813 -45.84 15.55 -20.38
CA PHE A 813 -44.39 15.59 -20.38
C PHE A 813 -43.86 17.03 -20.43
N ARG A 814 -42.83 17.32 -19.63
CA ARG A 814 -42.15 18.63 -19.57
C ARG A 814 -40.91 18.62 -20.46
N SER A 815 -41.10 18.88 -21.76
CA SER A 815 -40.01 18.82 -22.76
C SER A 815 -38.88 19.81 -22.48
N GLU A 816 -39.22 21.07 -22.18
CA GLU A 816 -38.22 22.13 -21.92
C GLU A 816 -37.35 21.81 -20.69
N LEU A 817 -37.95 21.23 -19.65
CA LEU A 817 -37.22 20.76 -18.47
C LEU A 817 -36.25 19.64 -18.85
N ASP A 818 -36.73 18.62 -19.56
CA ASP A 818 -35.89 17.48 -19.91
C ASP A 818 -34.75 17.87 -20.85
N GLU A 819 -35.02 18.65 -21.90
CA GLU A 819 -34.02 19.12 -22.86
C GLU A 819 -32.94 19.96 -22.19
N THR A 820 -33.34 20.91 -21.33
CA THR A 820 -32.41 21.78 -20.60
C THR A 820 -31.50 20.96 -19.69
N LEU A 821 -32.08 20.08 -18.86
CA LEU A 821 -31.31 19.27 -17.92
C LEU A 821 -30.46 18.21 -18.64
N SER A 822 -30.93 17.65 -19.75
CA SER A 822 -30.15 16.73 -20.60
C SER A 822 -28.92 17.43 -21.18
N LYS A 823 -29.08 18.65 -21.70
CA LYS A 823 -27.95 19.43 -22.23
C LYS A 823 -26.91 19.76 -21.15
N VAL A 824 -27.36 20.16 -19.96
CA VAL A 824 -26.45 20.39 -18.81
C VAL A 824 -25.75 19.09 -18.42
N PHE A 825 -26.47 17.96 -18.37
CA PHE A 825 -25.90 16.64 -18.08
C PHE A 825 -24.80 16.26 -19.07
N GLU A 826 -25.04 16.42 -20.37
CA GLU A 826 -24.04 16.15 -21.42
C GLU A 826 -22.78 17.00 -21.28
N LEU A 827 -22.94 18.30 -20.96
CA LEU A 827 -21.80 19.20 -20.75
C LEU A 827 -20.94 18.77 -19.55
N ILE A 828 -21.56 18.32 -18.47
CA ILE A 828 -20.83 17.82 -17.29
C ILE A 828 -20.17 16.46 -17.57
N CYS A 829 -20.81 15.59 -18.35
CA CYS A 829 -20.16 14.38 -18.86
C CYS A 829 -18.93 14.71 -19.73
N LYS A 830 -19.00 15.76 -20.58
CA LYS A 830 -17.84 16.23 -21.37
C LYS A 830 -16.69 16.71 -20.49
N VAL A 831 -16.96 17.38 -19.36
CA VAL A 831 -15.93 17.75 -18.37
C VAL A 831 -15.18 16.51 -17.90
N SER A 832 -15.89 15.47 -17.44
CA SER A 832 -15.29 14.22 -16.97
C SER A 832 -14.44 13.53 -18.05
N ASN A 833 -14.97 13.42 -19.28
CA ASN A 833 -14.28 12.75 -20.38
C ASN A 833 -13.01 13.50 -20.81
N HIS A 834 -13.05 14.84 -20.80
CA HIS A 834 -11.90 15.65 -21.14
C HIS A 834 -10.80 15.56 -20.08
N LEU A 835 -11.14 15.62 -18.78
CA LEU A 835 -10.18 15.44 -17.69
C LEU A 835 -9.48 14.08 -17.79
N SER A 836 -10.23 13.01 -18.09
CA SER A 836 -9.66 11.68 -18.28
C SER A 836 -8.69 11.61 -19.46
N SER A 837 -9.05 12.21 -20.60
CA SER A 837 -8.19 12.23 -21.79
C SER A 837 -6.92 13.07 -21.58
N LEU A 838 -7.04 14.19 -20.88
CA LEU A 838 -5.98 15.18 -20.70
C LEU A 838 -4.98 14.77 -19.60
N TYR A 839 -5.46 14.37 -18.43
CA TYR A 839 -4.60 14.17 -17.25
C TYR A 839 -4.32 12.70 -16.94
N PHE A 840 -5.21 11.77 -17.33
CA PHE A 840 -5.10 10.37 -16.90
C PHE A 840 -4.50 9.48 -17.99
N ASN A 841 -5.01 9.57 -19.22
CA ASN A 841 -4.61 8.70 -20.33
C ASN A 841 -3.56 9.30 -21.28
N HIS A 842 -3.28 10.60 -21.20
CA HIS A 842 -2.34 11.31 -22.11
C HIS A 842 -2.57 11.01 -23.60
N SER A 843 -3.83 10.80 -24.01
CA SER A 843 -4.17 10.64 -25.43
C SER A 843 -4.04 11.96 -26.22
N VAL A 844 -3.96 13.07 -25.49
CA VAL A 844 -3.65 14.42 -25.99
C VAL A 844 -2.21 14.75 -25.56
N MET A 845 -1.32 15.04 -26.52
CA MET A 845 0.10 15.32 -26.25
C MET A 845 0.28 16.48 -25.26
N GLN A 846 1.04 16.24 -24.20
CA GLN A 846 1.69 17.28 -23.39
C GLN A 846 3.10 17.52 -23.96
N TYR A 847 3.44 18.77 -24.29
CA TYR A 847 4.77 19.13 -24.77
C TYR A 847 5.78 19.08 -23.60
N SER A 848 7.00 18.62 -23.84
CA SER A 848 8.11 18.76 -22.89
C SER A 848 8.85 20.07 -23.16
N ASP A 849 9.08 20.87 -22.12
CA ASP A 849 9.84 22.13 -22.21
C ASP A 849 11.36 21.94 -22.39
N VAL A 850 11.83 20.69 -22.55
CA VAL A 850 13.20 20.40 -22.93
C VAL A 850 13.31 20.45 -24.45
N GLU A 851 13.89 21.53 -24.98
CA GLU A 851 14.43 21.54 -26.35
C GLU A 851 15.43 20.37 -26.45
N THR A 852 15.01 19.29 -27.09
CA THR A 852 15.94 18.28 -27.57
C THR A 852 16.86 18.97 -28.57
N LEU A 853 18.17 18.84 -28.38
CA LEU A 853 19.23 19.32 -29.28
C LEU A 853 19.24 18.52 -30.62
N GLU A 854 18.08 18.30 -31.24
CA GLU A 854 17.90 17.58 -32.50
C GLU A 854 17.30 18.46 -33.60
N ASN A 855 17.66 19.74 -33.61
CA ASN A 855 17.59 20.57 -34.83
C ASN A 855 19.00 20.92 -35.31
N SER A 856 19.85 19.91 -35.47
CA SER A 856 20.97 20.01 -36.40
C SER A 856 20.66 19.13 -37.60
N ASP A 857 20.42 19.79 -38.73
CA ASP A 857 20.40 19.20 -40.06
C ASP A 857 21.55 18.20 -40.20
N THR A 858 21.19 16.92 -40.28
CA THR A 858 21.98 15.94 -41.01
C THR A 858 21.03 15.16 -41.90
N ASP A 859 20.85 15.70 -43.11
CA ASP A 859 20.72 14.87 -44.30
C ASP A 859 21.82 13.80 -44.26
N GLU A 860 21.45 12.51 -44.28
CA GLU A 860 22.01 11.48 -45.16
C GLU A 860 21.48 10.07 -44.83
N ILE A 861 20.70 9.53 -45.79
CA ILE A 861 20.41 8.14 -46.22
C ILE A 861 20.22 7.03 -45.17
#